data_AF-A0A5N8XPL6-F1
#
_entry.id   AF-A0A5N8XPL6-F1
#
_cell.length_a   1.000
_cell.length_b   1.000
_cell.length_c   1.000
_cell.angle_alpha   90.00
_cell.angle_beta   90.00
_cell.angle_gamma   90.00
#
_symmetry.space_group_name_H-M   'P 1'
#
loop_
_entity.id
_entity.type
_entity.pdbx_description
1 polymer ?
#
loop_
_entity_poly.entity_id
_entity_poly.type
_entity_poly.pdbx_seq_one_letter_code
_entity_poly.pdbx_strand_id
1 'polypeptide(L)'
;MMAPGRRSSTFSRLLRHGFTDPSAAERLLESTELTPVKDDPVLLDALGATADPDLALLGFVRLLEAQPDRTARRELLDTVIAAKPLRDRLLGVLGASAALGDHLARHSHDWQALVMYEPEDLHPGVEEFERGLAEATDPVSLRVAYRRCLLSIAARDVCGTTDVAQTAAELADLATATLRAALALARAAAPEDAALCRLAVVAMGKCGGHELNYVSDVDVIFVGEATDGADEQKALRAATRLASHLMRICSETTVEGSIWPVDANLRPEGRNGPLVRTLSSHLAYYQRWAKTWEFQALLKARPVAGDTDLGEEYIAALEPLVWKAAERENFVPDVQKMRRRVVENIPAAEIERELKLGPGGLRDVEFAVQLLQLVHGRGDTSLRSGTTLDALGALAAGGYVGRADAVQLDEAYRYLRSMEHRIQLFRLRRTHLVPESEDDQRRIGRSLGLRTDPVAELNREWKRHAAVVRRLHEKLFYRPLLDAVAQLAPGESRLRADAARERLVALGYADPASALRHLEALASGVTRKAAIQRTLLPVLLGWFADSADPDAGLLNFRKVSDALGKTPWYLRLLRDEGAAAENLARVLSAGRLAPDLLLRAPEAVALLGDGDGRGGGLEPREREHLEQEILAAVGRSEGPGQAVAFARGVRRRELFRTAAADIVASYGTEEAPGDADQGALVELVGGAVSDLTAATLAGTLRAVVRDGWGDTLPTRFAVIGMGRFGGHELGYGSDADVLFVHEPRDGVEEQEAARAANTVVEEMRRLLQLPSADPPLLIDADLRPEGKSGPLVRTLTSYEAYYRRWSLVWESQALLRAEPVAGDEDLGRRFIDLVDPLRYPAKGLGDDAVREIRRLKARMESERLPRGADPTLHAKLGRGGLSDVEWTVQLLQLRHGWAEPALRTTRTRRALGAACAAGLIAEEDAATLDEAYAANRANAAEAARMAAAHGDRERAAADWSIAVPSRQFLSFDGRGSGQAVEVFGDLAHAERVAVLVPGSDTTLDTWDRFRAGATALMDEVAAGSREGAHRPRTAVVAWLGYEAPRTVSTTVLTTGRAESAAPRLESFVRELRGLVGQDARISLLCHSYGSVVCARAAERSDHRGAGLQGAAHVDDLVFVGSPGTGANSAAALHTSARVWAARGADDWIADVPHTSADLFGTTVGFGTDPVSPAFGARVFAAGDGGHSDYFRPGSVSLDNLARIVLGDTSEVTRA
;
A
#
# COMPACT_ATOMS: atom_id res chain seq x y z
N MET A 1 55.43 18.02 -14.63
CA MET A 1 54.30 17.08 -14.75
C MET A 1 53.91 17.07 -16.23
N MET A 2 53.93 15.89 -16.86
CA MET A 2 53.89 15.72 -18.32
C MET A 2 52.63 16.31 -18.98
N ALA A 3 52.81 16.92 -20.16
CA ALA A 3 51.75 17.44 -21.01
C ALA A 3 50.85 16.30 -21.56
N PRO A 4 49.53 16.49 -21.69
CA PRO A 4 48.65 15.48 -22.26
C PRO A 4 48.87 15.38 -23.77
N GLY A 5 49.18 14.16 -24.24
CA GLY A 5 49.42 13.84 -25.65
C GLY A 5 48.22 14.18 -26.55
N ARG A 6 48.52 14.63 -27.77
CA ARG A 6 47.53 14.83 -28.84
C ARG A 6 46.77 13.54 -29.11
N ARG A 7 45.43 13.57 -28.94
CA ARG A 7 44.51 12.47 -29.31
C ARG A 7 44.57 12.19 -30.82
N SER A 8 44.54 10.92 -31.24
CA SER A 8 44.66 10.48 -32.65
C SER A 8 43.41 10.85 -33.47
N SER A 9 43.52 10.96 -34.80
CA SER A 9 42.36 11.17 -35.70
C SER A 9 41.36 10.00 -35.67
N THR A 10 41.85 8.80 -35.38
CA THR A 10 41.06 7.56 -35.24
C THR A 10 40.17 7.60 -34.00
N PHE A 11 40.70 8.06 -32.87
CA PHE A 11 39.93 8.23 -31.63
C PHE A 11 38.69 9.12 -31.82
N SER A 12 38.87 10.28 -32.48
CA SER A 12 37.76 11.18 -32.79
C SER A 12 36.80 10.63 -33.86
N ARG A 13 37.24 9.73 -34.73
CA ARG A 13 36.37 9.01 -35.67
C ARG A 13 35.47 8.04 -34.91
N LEU A 14 36.04 7.17 -34.07
CA LEU A 14 35.30 6.18 -33.27
C LEU A 14 34.27 6.84 -32.34
N LEU A 15 34.63 7.93 -31.66
CA LEU A 15 33.68 8.68 -30.82
C LEU A 15 32.46 9.17 -31.62
N ARG A 16 32.65 9.63 -32.86
CA ARG A 16 31.55 10.08 -33.74
C ARG A 16 30.64 8.95 -34.20
N HIS A 17 31.16 7.72 -34.29
CA HIS A 17 30.36 6.52 -34.56
C HIS A 17 29.69 5.96 -33.30
N GLY A 18 29.88 6.58 -32.13
CA GLY A 18 29.17 6.23 -30.90
C GLY A 18 29.83 5.13 -30.07
N PHE A 19 31.13 4.90 -30.24
CA PHE A 19 31.92 4.06 -29.33
C PHE A 19 32.13 4.78 -27.99
N THR A 20 31.89 4.09 -26.87
CA THR A 20 32.07 4.60 -25.50
C THR A 20 33.50 4.36 -24.99
N ASP A 21 34.19 3.33 -25.47
CA ASP A 21 35.63 3.12 -25.26
C ASP A 21 36.41 3.09 -26.59
N PRO A 22 36.67 4.28 -27.20
CA PRO A 22 37.43 4.36 -28.44
C PRO A 22 38.83 3.75 -28.35
N SER A 23 39.42 3.67 -27.15
CA SER A 23 40.77 3.13 -26.98
C SER A 23 40.77 1.61 -27.03
N ALA A 24 39.77 0.95 -26.43
CA ALA A 24 39.56 -0.49 -26.58
C ALA A 24 39.17 -0.85 -28.02
N ALA A 25 38.29 -0.06 -28.64
CA ALA A 25 37.90 -0.26 -30.03
C ALA A 25 39.09 -0.18 -31.00
N GLU A 26 40.00 0.80 -30.82
CA GLU A 26 41.23 0.91 -31.62
C GLU A 26 42.10 -0.35 -31.48
N ARG A 27 42.29 -0.88 -30.26
CA ARG A 27 43.03 -2.13 -30.05
C ARG A 27 42.39 -3.34 -30.72
N LEU A 28 41.06 -3.44 -30.70
CA LEU A 28 40.33 -4.53 -31.36
C LEU A 28 40.43 -4.44 -32.89
N LEU A 29 40.39 -3.24 -33.45
CA LEU A 29 40.58 -3.01 -34.90
C LEU A 29 42.02 -3.31 -35.35
N GLU A 30 43.01 -3.14 -34.47
CA GLU A 30 44.41 -3.51 -34.70
C GLU A 30 44.70 -5.01 -34.53
N SER A 31 43.70 -5.82 -34.17
CA SER A 31 43.85 -7.27 -34.06
C SER A 31 44.23 -7.90 -35.41
N THR A 32 44.90 -9.06 -35.37
CA THR A 32 45.32 -9.78 -36.57
C THR A 32 44.16 -10.16 -37.50
N GLU A 33 42.99 -10.35 -36.91
CA GLU A 33 41.72 -10.73 -37.53
C GLU A 33 41.14 -9.59 -38.36
N LEU A 34 41.21 -8.35 -37.86
CA LEU A 34 40.59 -7.17 -38.48
C LEU A 34 41.56 -6.24 -39.21
N THR A 35 42.87 -6.44 -39.06
CA THR A 35 43.90 -5.66 -39.76
C THR A 35 43.61 -5.41 -41.26
N PRO A 36 43.10 -6.39 -42.05
CA PRO A 36 42.79 -6.17 -43.47
C PRO A 36 41.69 -5.13 -43.74
N VAL A 37 40.77 -4.90 -42.79
CA VAL A 37 39.56 -4.06 -42.95
C VAL A 37 39.46 -2.95 -41.89
N LYS A 38 40.51 -2.72 -41.10
CA LYS A 38 40.47 -1.79 -39.95
C LYS A 38 40.11 -0.35 -40.30
N ASP A 39 40.35 0.05 -41.55
CA ASP A 39 40.05 1.37 -42.09
C ASP A 39 38.89 1.35 -43.10
N ASP A 40 38.18 0.23 -43.22
CA ASP A 40 37.04 0.09 -44.11
C ASP A 40 35.86 0.97 -43.61
N PRO A 41 35.39 1.94 -44.41
CA PRO A 41 34.34 2.85 -43.99
C PRO A 41 32.98 2.15 -43.85
N VAL A 42 32.72 1.10 -44.64
CA VAL A 42 31.45 0.36 -44.61
C VAL A 42 31.31 -0.40 -43.28
N LEU A 43 32.40 -1.00 -42.80
CA LEU A 43 32.41 -1.69 -41.51
C LEU A 43 32.21 -0.71 -40.35
N LEU A 44 32.92 0.43 -40.35
CA LEU A 44 32.80 1.43 -39.29
C LEU A 44 31.41 2.09 -39.24
N ASP A 45 30.83 2.39 -40.40
CA ASP A 45 29.46 2.92 -40.49
C ASP A 45 28.45 1.91 -39.95
N ALA A 46 28.60 0.62 -40.31
CA ALA A 46 27.70 -0.44 -39.84
C ALA A 46 27.82 -0.68 -38.33
N LEU A 47 29.05 -0.69 -37.78
CA LEU A 47 29.27 -0.77 -36.32
C LEU A 47 28.67 0.45 -35.61
N GLY A 48 28.85 1.65 -36.15
CA GLY A 48 28.26 2.86 -35.57
C GLY A 48 26.73 2.91 -35.64
N ALA A 49 26.13 2.11 -36.53
CA ALA A 49 24.68 1.93 -36.64
C ALA A 49 24.11 0.92 -35.63
N THR A 50 24.92 0.17 -34.87
CA THR A 50 24.39 -0.78 -33.89
C THR A 50 23.92 -0.10 -32.60
N ALA A 51 23.23 -0.85 -31.73
CA ALA A 51 22.80 -0.39 -30.41
C ALA A 51 24.01 -0.08 -29.51
N ASP A 52 24.99 -0.99 -29.47
CA ASP A 52 26.27 -0.85 -28.80
C ASP A 52 27.43 -1.19 -29.77
N PRO A 53 28.15 -0.20 -30.30
CA PRO A 53 29.26 -0.41 -31.23
C PRO A 53 30.44 -1.16 -30.62
N ASP A 54 30.73 -0.92 -29.34
CA ASP A 54 31.83 -1.56 -28.62
C ASP A 54 31.54 -3.06 -28.45
N LEU A 55 30.31 -3.40 -28.06
CA LEU A 55 29.85 -4.79 -27.94
C LEU A 55 29.83 -5.49 -29.31
N ALA A 56 29.34 -4.82 -30.35
CA ALA A 56 29.29 -5.37 -31.71
C ALA A 56 30.69 -5.72 -32.23
N LEU A 57 31.66 -4.82 -32.03
CA LEU A 57 33.04 -5.02 -32.44
C LEU A 57 33.69 -6.18 -31.65
N LEU A 58 33.51 -6.21 -30.34
CA LEU A 58 34.04 -7.29 -29.50
C LEU A 58 33.46 -8.66 -29.91
N GLY A 59 32.13 -8.73 -30.09
CA GLY A 59 31.46 -9.94 -30.54
C GLY A 59 31.93 -10.40 -31.92
N PHE A 60 32.17 -9.46 -32.83
CA PHE A 60 32.64 -9.78 -34.18
C PHE A 60 34.07 -10.32 -34.19
N VAL A 61 34.98 -9.72 -33.40
CA VAL A 61 36.34 -10.25 -33.23
C VAL A 61 36.30 -11.68 -32.68
N ARG A 62 35.52 -11.94 -31.63
CA ARG A 62 35.39 -13.28 -31.03
C ARG A 62 34.86 -14.31 -32.02
N LEU A 63 33.91 -13.92 -32.88
CA LEU A 63 33.42 -14.80 -33.94
C LEU A 63 34.48 -15.11 -35.00
N LEU A 64 35.32 -14.14 -35.37
CA LEU A 64 36.43 -14.33 -36.32
C LEU A 64 37.54 -15.21 -35.74
N GLU A 65 37.83 -15.07 -34.44
CA GLU A 65 38.76 -15.91 -33.70
C GLU A 65 38.28 -17.37 -33.63
N ALA A 66 36.96 -17.58 -33.49
CA ALA A 66 36.33 -18.89 -33.40
C ALA A 66 36.17 -19.63 -34.75
N GLN A 67 36.54 -19.01 -35.88
CA GLN A 67 36.50 -19.69 -37.18
C GLN A 67 37.58 -20.79 -37.25
N PRO A 68 37.28 -21.96 -37.84
CA PRO A 68 38.16 -23.14 -37.77
C PRO A 68 39.48 -22.95 -38.53
N ASP A 69 39.48 -22.14 -39.60
CA ASP A 69 40.66 -21.87 -40.41
C ASP A 69 40.64 -20.47 -41.04
N ARG A 70 41.75 -20.14 -41.74
CA ARG A 70 41.91 -18.84 -42.40
C ARG A 70 40.95 -18.61 -43.57
N THR A 71 40.49 -19.67 -44.22
CA THR A 71 39.56 -19.59 -45.36
C THR A 71 38.16 -19.22 -44.85
N ALA A 72 37.66 -19.93 -43.83
CA ALA A 72 36.38 -19.62 -43.19
C ALA A 72 36.36 -18.21 -42.59
N ARG A 73 37.47 -17.79 -41.96
CA ARG A 73 37.64 -16.41 -41.46
C ARG A 73 37.53 -15.37 -42.57
N ARG A 74 38.19 -15.61 -43.70
CA ARG A 74 38.16 -14.71 -44.85
C ARG A 74 36.78 -14.68 -45.50
N GLU A 75 36.11 -15.83 -45.62
CA GLU A 75 34.75 -15.92 -46.14
C GLU A 75 33.77 -15.09 -45.31
N LEU A 76 33.78 -15.23 -43.98
CA LEU A 76 32.95 -14.41 -43.10
C LEU A 76 33.26 -12.91 -43.29
N LEU A 77 34.55 -12.54 -43.32
CA LEU A 77 34.98 -11.16 -43.46
C LEU A 77 34.52 -10.56 -44.80
N ASP A 78 34.81 -11.24 -45.91
CA ASP A 78 34.43 -10.82 -47.26
C ASP A 78 32.90 -10.71 -47.38
N THR A 79 32.15 -11.62 -46.75
CA THR A 79 30.68 -11.59 -46.76
C THR A 79 30.13 -10.42 -45.94
N VAL A 80 30.69 -10.11 -44.77
CA VAL A 80 30.30 -8.94 -43.98
C VAL A 80 30.56 -7.64 -44.75
N ILE A 81 31.67 -7.53 -45.48
CA ILE A 81 31.94 -6.33 -46.30
C ILE A 81 31.01 -6.25 -47.52
N ALA A 82 30.83 -7.36 -48.25
CA ALA A 82 30.10 -7.36 -49.51
C ALA A 82 28.57 -7.38 -49.36
N ALA A 83 28.02 -8.09 -48.37
CA ALA A 83 26.59 -8.34 -48.23
C ALA A 83 25.96 -7.48 -47.12
N LYS A 84 25.38 -6.33 -47.50
CA LYS A 84 24.70 -5.40 -46.57
C LYS A 84 23.64 -6.08 -45.68
N PRO A 85 22.73 -6.93 -46.20
CA PRO A 85 21.69 -7.54 -45.36
C PRO A 85 22.28 -8.43 -44.25
N LEU A 86 23.29 -9.24 -44.56
CA LEU A 86 23.98 -10.05 -43.56
C LEU A 86 24.71 -9.17 -42.55
N ARG A 87 25.46 -8.17 -43.01
CA ARG A 87 26.23 -7.26 -42.16
C ARG A 87 25.34 -6.59 -41.12
N ASP A 88 24.22 -5.99 -41.56
CA ASP A 88 23.34 -5.25 -40.68
C ASP A 88 22.71 -6.17 -39.62
N ARG A 89 22.33 -7.39 -40.00
CA ARG A 89 21.79 -8.42 -39.09
C ARG A 89 22.81 -8.91 -38.08
N LEU A 90 23.97 -9.35 -38.57
CA LEU A 90 25.01 -9.90 -37.73
C LEU A 90 25.50 -8.85 -36.72
N LEU A 91 25.88 -7.66 -37.20
CA LEU A 91 26.35 -6.58 -36.34
C LEU A 91 25.23 -6.02 -35.46
N GLY A 92 23.99 -5.96 -35.97
CA GLY A 92 22.81 -5.55 -35.19
C GLY A 92 22.58 -6.45 -33.98
N VAL A 93 22.62 -7.78 -34.17
CA VAL A 93 22.51 -8.75 -33.06
C VAL A 93 23.70 -8.64 -32.12
N LEU A 94 24.93 -8.60 -32.64
CA LEU A 94 26.13 -8.52 -31.82
C LEU A 94 26.15 -7.23 -30.97
N GLY A 95 25.61 -6.13 -31.47
CA GLY A 95 25.46 -4.88 -30.72
C GLY A 95 24.25 -4.84 -29.77
N ALA A 96 23.31 -5.78 -29.87
CA ALA A 96 22.11 -5.82 -29.03
C ALA A 96 22.17 -6.93 -27.97
N SER A 97 22.89 -8.03 -28.22
CA SER A 97 22.90 -9.24 -27.38
C SER A 97 24.30 -9.79 -27.16
N ALA A 98 24.78 -9.68 -25.93
CA ALA A 98 26.00 -10.37 -25.50
C ALA A 98 25.82 -11.90 -25.51
N ALA A 99 24.63 -12.38 -25.15
CA ALA A 99 24.34 -13.82 -25.08
C ALA A 99 24.33 -14.50 -26.47
N LEU A 100 23.78 -13.84 -27.50
CA LEU A 100 23.85 -14.36 -28.86
C LEU A 100 25.25 -14.22 -29.47
N GLY A 101 26.02 -13.19 -29.06
CA GLY A 101 27.45 -13.11 -29.37
C GLY A 101 28.26 -14.28 -28.78
N ASP A 102 27.98 -14.66 -27.53
CA ASP A 102 28.59 -15.84 -26.89
C ASP A 102 28.19 -17.14 -27.60
N HIS A 103 26.94 -17.26 -28.03
CA HIS A 103 26.46 -18.40 -28.81
C HIS A 103 27.21 -18.51 -30.15
N LEU A 104 27.33 -17.41 -30.90
CA LEU A 104 28.08 -17.36 -32.16
C LEU A 104 29.58 -17.64 -31.97
N ALA A 105 30.19 -17.22 -30.86
CA ALA A 105 31.58 -17.57 -30.57
C ALA A 105 31.77 -19.07 -30.26
N ARG A 106 30.75 -19.76 -29.73
CA ARG A 106 30.80 -21.20 -29.45
C ARG A 106 30.41 -22.05 -30.66
N HIS A 107 29.43 -21.60 -31.43
CA HIS A 107 28.86 -22.26 -32.60
C HIS A 107 29.09 -21.39 -33.83
N SER A 108 30.36 -21.28 -34.24
CA SER A 108 30.85 -20.27 -35.19
C SER A 108 30.39 -20.44 -36.64
N HIS A 109 29.60 -21.47 -36.95
CA HIS A 109 28.92 -21.64 -38.24
C HIS A 109 27.49 -21.07 -38.24
N ASP A 110 26.88 -20.82 -37.07
CA ASP A 110 25.47 -20.42 -36.97
C ASP A 110 25.20 -19.02 -37.53
N TRP A 111 26.23 -18.20 -37.81
CA TRP A 111 26.06 -16.94 -38.56
C TRP A 111 25.51 -17.17 -39.97
N GLN A 112 25.70 -18.38 -40.54
CA GLN A 112 25.13 -18.75 -41.84
C GLN A 112 23.61 -18.73 -41.84
N ALA A 113 22.96 -18.92 -40.68
CA ALA A 113 21.51 -18.79 -40.53
C ALA A 113 21.01 -17.36 -40.84
N LEU A 114 21.91 -16.36 -40.86
CA LEU A 114 21.60 -14.97 -41.20
C LEU A 114 21.82 -14.63 -42.69
N VAL A 115 22.36 -15.57 -43.47
CA VAL A 115 22.71 -15.38 -44.90
C VAL A 115 21.49 -15.51 -45.82
N MET A 116 20.57 -16.43 -45.53
CA MET A 116 19.44 -16.74 -46.40
C MET A 116 18.36 -15.65 -46.36
N TYR A 117 17.82 -15.30 -47.53
CA TYR A 117 16.72 -14.34 -47.68
C TYR A 117 15.95 -14.55 -48.99
N GLU A 118 14.98 -15.46 -48.97
CA GLU A 118 13.81 -15.41 -49.85
C GLU A 118 12.71 -14.54 -49.20
N PRO A 119 11.81 -13.88 -49.96
CA PRO A 119 10.68 -13.13 -49.40
C PRO A 119 9.76 -13.99 -48.49
N GLU A 120 9.77 -15.30 -48.68
CA GLU A 120 9.04 -16.27 -47.86
C GLU A 120 9.68 -16.45 -46.47
N ASP A 121 10.97 -16.11 -46.30
CA ASP A 121 11.70 -16.17 -45.03
C ASP A 121 11.42 -14.97 -44.09
N LEU A 122 10.57 -14.02 -44.53
CA LEU A 122 10.25 -12.81 -43.76
C LEU A 122 9.47 -13.12 -42.48
N HIS A 123 8.64 -14.18 -42.48
CA HIS A 123 7.77 -14.55 -41.36
C HIS A 123 7.71 -16.08 -41.18
N PRO A 124 8.73 -16.71 -40.57
CA PRO A 124 8.74 -18.14 -40.34
C PRO A 124 7.60 -18.55 -39.39
N GLY A 125 6.79 -19.52 -39.82
CA GLY A 125 5.80 -20.18 -38.98
C GLY A 125 6.36 -21.41 -38.27
N VAL A 126 5.49 -22.12 -37.55
CA VAL A 126 5.84 -23.34 -36.78
C VAL A 126 6.58 -24.38 -37.65
N GLU A 127 6.14 -24.61 -38.89
CA GLU A 127 6.75 -25.62 -39.78
C GLU A 127 8.21 -25.32 -40.18
N GLU A 128 8.57 -24.04 -40.33
CA GLU A 128 9.95 -23.63 -40.62
C GLU A 128 10.82 -23.84 -39.37
N PHE A 129 10.32 -23.47 -38.19
CA PHE A 129 11.04 -23.75 -36.94
C PHE A 129 11.17 -25.24 -36.67
N GLU A 130 10.17 -26.07 -36.98
CA GLU A 130 10.28 -27.52 -36.89
C GLU A 130 11.37 -28.07 -37.81
N ARG A 131 11.49 -27.56 -39.05
CA ARG A 131 12.61 -27.89 -39.94
C ARG A 131 13.95 -27.48 -39.35
N GLY A 132 14.05 -26.28 -38.78
CA GLY A 132 15.27 -25.81 -38.10
C GLY A 132 15.67 -26.63 -36.88
N LEU A 133 14.71 -27.29 -36.22
CA LEU A 133 14.92 -28.16 -35.06
C LEU A 133 15.04 -29.65 -35.42
N ALA A 134 14.81 -30.05 -36.68
CA ALA A 134 14.63 -31.46 -37.08
C ALA A 134 15.86 -32.34 -36.83
N GLU A 135 17.06 -31.76 -36.86
CA GLU A 135 18.32 -32.49 -36.62
C GLU A 135 18.63 -32.71 -35.13
N ALA A 136 17.83 -32.14 -34.22
CA ALA A 136 18.03 -32.29 -32.79
C ALA A 136 17.56 -33.68 -32.29
N THR A 137 18.51 -34.52 -31.91
CA THR A 137 18.25 -35.89 -31.40
C THR A 137 18.32 -36.02 -29.89
N ASP A 138 18.71 -34.95 -29.20
CA ASP A 138 18.92 -34.95 -27.75
C ASP A 138 18.72 -33.53 -27.17
N PRO A 139 18.63 -33.37 -25.84
CA PRO A 139 18.40 -32.06 -25.22
C PRO A 139 19.48 -31.01 -25.54
N VAL A 140 20.75 -31.39 -25.74
CA VAL A 140 21.84 -30.44 -26.04
C VAL A 140 21.70 -29.94 -27.48
N SER A 141 21.54 -30.83 -28.45
CA SER A 141 21.35 -30.45 -29.86
C SER A 141 20.09 -29.61 -30.06
N LEU A 142 19.01 -29.87 -29.31
CA LEU A 142 17.79 -29.05 -29.34
C LEU A 142 18.03 -27.61 -28.86
N ARG A 143 18.87 -27.40 -27.83
CA ARG A 143 19.22 -26.05 -27.34
C ARG A 143 20.03 -25.26 -28.36
N VAL A 144 20.97 -25.91 -29.04
CA VAL A 144 21.78 -25.27 -30.10
C VAL A 144 20.87 -24.85 -31.25
N ALA A 145 20.02 -25.77 -31.73
CA ALA A 145 19.06 -25.48 -32.80
C ALA A 145 18.07 -24.37 -32.42
N TYR A 146 17.54 -24.39 -31.19
CA TYR A 146 16.68 -23.32 -30.67
C TYR A 146 17.37 -21.96 -30.70
N ARG A 147 18.64 -21.87 -30.24
CA ARG A 147 19.39 -20.61 -30.25
C ARG A 147 19.69 -20.11 -31.66
N ARG A 148 19.94 -21.01 -32.60
CA ARG A 148 20.09 -20.68 -34.02
C ARG A 148 18.81 -20.08 -34.59
N CYS A 149 17.64 -20.64 -34.28
CA CYS A 149 16.36 -20.06 -34.67
C CYS A 149 16.11 -18.70 -33.99
N LEU A 150 16.42 -18.59 -32.69
CA LEU A 150 16.30 -17.36 -31.91
C LEU A 150 17.20 -16.25 -32.46
N LEU A 151 18.39 -16.59 -32.95
CA LEU A 151 19.32 -15.68 -33.61
C LEU A 151 18.67 -15.01 -34.83
N SER A 152 17.98 -15.78 -35.68
CA SER A 152 17.29 -15.23 -36.85
C SER A 152 16.11 -14.32 -36.47
N ILE A 153 15.35 -14.67 -35.41
CA ILE A 153 14.29 -13.80 -34.88
C ILE A 153 14.89 -12.49 -34.35
N ALA A 154 15.96 -12.57 -33.54
CA ALA A 154 16.65 -11.40 -33.00
C ALA A 154 17.20 -10.49 -34.10
N ALA A 155 17.77 -11.06 -35.17
CA ALA A 155 18.25 -10.29 -36.30
C ALA A 155 17.14 -9.50 -37.01
N ARG A 156 15.96 -10.10 -37.21
CA ARG A 156 14.82 -9.41 -37.82
C ARG A 156 14.28 -8.29 -36.95
N ASP A 157 14.15 -8.56 -35.65
CA ASP A 157 13.62 -7.61 -34.67
C ASP A 157 14.54 -6.39 -34.52
N VAL A 158 15.84 -6.58 -34.29
CA VAL A 158 16.79 -5.46 -34.09
C VAL A 158 17.06 -4.64 -35.35
N CYS A 159 16.88 -5.24 -36.53
CA CYS A 159 16.98 -4.53 -37.81
C CYS A 159 15.66 -3.89 -38.27
N GLY A 160 14.56 -4.08 -37.53
CA GLY A 160 13.26 -3.51 -37.85
C GLY A 160 12.59 -4.09 -39.10
N THR A 161 12.92 -5.35 -39.46
CA THR A 161 12.24 -6.04 -40.57
C THR A 161 10.93 -6.72 -40.13
N THR A 162 10.75 -6.91 -38.83
CA THR A 162 9.51 -7.34 -38.20
C THR A 162 9.08 -6.31 -37.17
N ASP A 163 7.77 -6.16 -36.97
CA ASP A 163 7.26 -5.42 -35.82
C ASP A 163 7.29 -6.28 -34.54
N VAL A 164 6.99 -5.66 -33.39
CA VAL A 164 7.03 -6.36 -32.10
C VAL A 164 5.95 -7.45 -31.97
N ALA A 165 4.80 -7.30 -32.63
CA ALA A 165 3.73 -8.29 -32.57
C ALA A 165 4.10 -9.53 -33.40
N GLN A 166 4.66 -9.32 -34.60
CA GLN A 166 5.21 -10.38 -35.43
C GLN A 166 6.35 -11.11 -34.73
N THR A 167 7.29 -10.37 -34.11
CA THR A 167 8.39 -10.96 -33.34
C THR A 167 7.87 -11.82 -32.18
N ALA A 168 6.86 -11.34 -31.46
CA ALA A 168 6.26 -12.08 -30.34
C ALA A 168 5.53 -13.35 -30.79
N ALA A 169 4.89 -13.31 -31.96
CA ALA A 169 4.27 -14.47 -32.59
C ALA A 169 5.33 -15.50 -33.03
N GLU A 170 6.41 -15.07 -33.71
CA GLU A 170 7.52 -15.94 -34.10
C GLU A 170 8.18 -16.61 -32.89
N LEU A 171 8.36 -15.89 -31.78
CA LEU A 171 8.87 -16.47 -30.52
C LEU A 171 7.94 -17.54 -29.95
N ALA A 172 6.61 -17.32 -30.00
CA ALA A 172 5.62 -18.30 -29.57
C ALA A 172 5.53 -19.52 -30.50
N ASP A 173 5.75 -19.33 -31.81
CA ASP A 173 5.79 -20.42 -32.79
C ASP A 173 7.08 -21.23 -32.66
N LEU A 174 8.22 -20.59 -32.39
CA LEU A 174 9.46 -21.30 -32.03
C LEU A 174 9.29 -22.09 -30.72
N ALA A 175 8.61 -21.52 -29.72
CA ALA A 175 8.28 -22.25 -28.49
C ALA A 175 7.38 -23.46 -28.78
N THR A 176 6.41 -23.32 -29.68
CA THR A 176 5.53 -24.40 -30.15
C THR A 176 6.33 -25.53 -30.81
N ALA A 177 7.19 -25.21 -31.77
CA ALA A 177 8.08 -26.18 -32.43
C ALA A 177 9.00 -26.88 -31.41
N THR A 178 9.53 -26.13 -30.44
CA THR A 178 10.39 -26.66 -29.37
C THR A 178 9.64 -27.63 -28.46
N LEU A 179 8.40 -27.32 -28.06
CA LEU A 179 7.54 -28.22 -27.27
C LEU A 179 7.24 -29.51 -28.02
N ARG A 180 6.98 -29.44 -29.33
CA ARG A 180 6.75 -30.61 -30.18
C ARG A 180 7.99 -31.48 -30.31
N ALA A 181 9.16 -30.88 -30.55
CA ALA A 181 10.43 -31.60 -30.57
C ALA A 181 10.75 -32.25 -29.22
N ALA A 182 10.57 -31.53 -28.11
CA ALA A 182 10.76 -32.08 -26.77
C ALA A 182 9.79 -33.23 -26.45
N LEU A 183 8.52 -33.14 -26.89
CA LEU A 183 7.56 -34.23 -26.75
C LEU A 183 7.96 -35.45 -27.59
N ALA A 184 8.45 -35.24 -28.80
CA ALA A 184 8.92 -36.32 -29.67
C ALA A 184 10.10 -37.07 -29.03
N LEU A 185 11.07 -36.35 -28.48
CA LEU A 185 12.18 -36.92 -27.71
C LEU A 185 11.68 -37.70 -26.48
N ALA A 186 10.72 -37.15 -25.73
CA ALA A 186 10.13 -37.82 -24.57
C ALA A 186 9.41 -39.12 -24.95
N ARG A 187 8.67 -39.13 -26.07
CA ARG A 187 7.97 -40.31 -26.60
C ARG A 187 8.96 -41.36 -27.12
N ALA A 188 10.01 -40.95 -27.82
CA ALA A 188 11.05 -41.85 -28.31
C ALA A 188 11.78 -42.56 -27.17
N ALA A 189 11.99 -41.88 -26.04
CA ALA A 189 12.59 -42.46 -24.83
C ALA A 189 11.65 -43.37 -24.03
N ALA A 190 10.33 -43.25 -24.21
CA ALA A 190 9.31 -44.02 -23.49
C ALA A 190 8.16 -44.47 -24.41
N PRO A 191 8.42 -45.35 -25.41
CA PRO A 191 7.44 -45.73 -26.42
C PRO A 191 6.24 -46.51 -25.83
N GLU A 192 6.45 -47.28 -24.76
CA GLU A 192 5.37 -48.00 -24.06
C GLU A 192 4.39 -47.01 -23.41
N ASP A 193 4.89 -45.93 -22.81
CA ASP A 193 4.05 -44.89 -22.22
C ASP A 193 3.28 -44.12 -23.29
N ALA A 194 3.94 -43.83 -24.43
CA ALA A 194 3.32 -43.16 -25.57
C ALA A 194 2.18 -43.98 -26.20
N ALA A 195 2.24 -45.32 -26.15
CA ALA A 195 1.20 -46.19 -26.69
C ALA A 195 -0.07 -46.25 -25.81
N LEU A 196 0.05 -45.95 -24.51
CA LEU A 196 -1.04 -46.08 -23.53
C LEU A 196 -1.93 -44.84 -23.42
N CYS A 197 -1.51 -43.67 -23.93
CA CYS A 197 -2.22 -42.42 -23.70
C CYS A 197 -2.19 -41.46 -24.89
N ARG A 198 -3.26 -40.67 -25.01
CA ARG A 198 -3.31 -39.43 -25.78
C ARG A 198 -2.93 -38.30 -24.83
N LEU A 199 -1.95 -37.46 -25.18
CA LEU A 199 -1.51 -36.32 -24.38
C LEU A 199 -1.54 -35.07 -25.25
N ALA A 200 -2.26 -34.04 -24.82
CA ALA A 200 -2.31 -32.71 -25.41
C ALA A 200 -1.64 -31.68 -24.48
N VAL A 201 -0.95 -30.71 -25.07
CA VAL A 201 -0.31 -29.58 -24.41
C VAL A 201 -1.00 -28.30 -24.88
N VAL A 202 -1.62 -27.59 -23.95
CA VAL A 202 -2.34 -26.34 -24.19
C VAL A 202 -1.49 -25.20 -23.67
N ALA A 203 -0.96 -24.36 -24.56
CA ALA A 203 -0.27 -23.14 -24.18
C ALA A 203 -1.25 -22.12 -23.61
N MET A 204 -0.80 -21.40 -22.60
CA MET A 204 -1.54 -20.39 -21.86
C MET A 204 -0.77 -19.05 -21.93
N GLY A 205 -1.36 -18.00 -21.35
CA GLY A 205 -0.67 -16.73 -21.13
C GLY A 205 -0.10 -16.15 -22.43
N LYS A 206 1.15 -15.70 -22.38
CA LYS A 206 1.83 -15.06 -23.53
C LYS A 206 2.06 -16.03 -24.70
N CYS A 207 2.40 -17.29 -24.43
CA CYS A 207 2.64 -18.27 -25.49
C CYS A 207 1.37 -18.63 -26.25
N GLY A 208 0.27 -18.81 -25.50
CA GLY A 208 -1.02 -19.14 -26.09
C GLY A 208 -1.62 -17.97 -26.89
N GLY A 209 -1.40 -16.73 -26.44
CA GLY A 209 -1.84 -15.52 -27.14
C GLY A 209 -0.86 -14.92 -28.14
N HIS A 210 0.18 -15.64 -28.59
CA HIS A 210 1.18 -15.16 -29.56
C HIS A 210 1.89 -13.84 -29.15
N GLU A 211 2.14 -13.67 -27.85
CA GLU A 211 2.69 -12.47 -27.24
C GLU A 211 3.97 -12.75 -26.43
N LEU A 212 4.74 -13.75 -26.86
CA LEU A 212 5.94 -14.15 -26.13
C LEU A 212 7.03 -13.07 -26.21
N ASN A 213 7.84 -12.95 -25.16
CA ASN A 213 9.08 -12.16 -25.19
C ASN A 213 10.30 -13.08 -25.06
N TYR A 214 11.50 -12.58 -25.37
CA TYR A 214 12.73 -13.38 -25.48
C TYR A 214 13.02 -14.30 -24.30
N VAL A 215 12.65 -13.90 -23.09
CA VAL A 215 12.91 -14.68 -21.86
C VAL A 215 11.61 -14.82 -21.08
N SER A 216 10.68 -15.58 -21.66
CA SER A 216 9.41 -15.97 -21.05
C SER A 216 9.46 -17.40 -20.53
N ASP A 217 8.86 -17.62 -19.36
CA ASP A 217 8.33 -18.95 -19.04
C ASP A 217 7.21 -19.26 -20.05
N VAL A 218 7.09 -20.53 -20.44
CA VAL A 218 6.01 -20.98 -21.32
C VAL A 218 4.97 -21.67 -20.46
N ASP A 219 3.89 -20.94 -20.21
CA ASP A 219 2.75 -21.42 -19.44
C ASP A 219 1.99 -22.49 -20.24
N VAL A 220 1.74 -23.66 -19.65
CA VAL A 220 1.01 -24.78 -20.27
C VAL A 220 0.03 -25.47 -19.33
N ILE A 221 -0.96 -26.15 -19.90
CA ILE A 221 -1.81 -27.14 -19.23
C ILE A 221 -1.71 -28.45 -20.00
N PHE A 222 -1.63 -29.57 -19.29
CA PHE A 222 -1.57 -30.90 -19.88
C PHE A 222 -2.90 -31.64 -19.72
N VAL A 223 -3.42 -32.17 -20.82
CA VAL A 223 -4.67 -32.94 -20.86
C VAL A 223 -4.33 -34.33 -21.37
N GLY A 224 -4.73 -35.37 -20.64
CA GLY A 224 -4.41 -36.76 -20.97
C GLY A 224 -5.62 -37.66 -20.96
N GLU A 225 -5.76 -38.50 -21.98
CA GLU A 225 -6.82 -39.52 -22.11
C GLU A 225 -6.20 -40.90 -22.41
N ALA A 226 -6.92 -41.97 -22.12
CA ALA A 226 -6.51 -43.32 -22.52
C ALA A 226 -6.65 -43.52 -24.03
N THR A 227 -5.74 -44.29 -24.63
CA THR A 227 -5.96 -44.86 -25.96
C THR A 227 -7.00 -45.99 -25.89
N ASP A 228 -7.66 -46.30 -27.00
CA ASP A 228 -8.73 -47.31 -27.03
C ASP A 228 -8.26 -48.66 -26.47
N GLY A 229 -8.93 -49.12 -25.40
CA GLY A 229 -8.62 -50.38 -24.71
C GLY A 229 -7.55 -50.30 -23.63
N ALA A 230 -6.94 -49.13 -23.39
CA ALA A 230 -6.03 -48.90 -22.27
C ALA A 230 -6.77 -48.53 -20.97
N ASP A 231 -6.18 -48.86 -19.82
CA ASP A 231 -6.68 -48.47 -18.50
C ASP A 231 -6.40 -46.98 -18.23
N GLU A 232 -7.42 -46.22 -17.83
CA GLU A 232 -7.36 -44.76 -17.63
C GLU A 232 -6.28 -44.35 -16.61
N GLN A 233 -6.15 -45.08 -15.50
CA GLN A 233 -5.14 -44.75 -14.49
C GLN A 233 -3.72 -45.01 -14.98
N LYS A 234 -3.50 -46.11 -15.73
CA LYS A 234 -2.21 -46.38 -16.38
C LYS A 234 -1.90 -45.32 -17.44
N ALA A 235 -2.87 -44.93 -18.25
CA ALA A 235 -2.74 -43.88 -19.26
C ALA A 235 -2.37 -42.53 -18.64
N LEU A 236 -3.05 -42.09 -17.57
CA LEU A 236 -2.73 -40.83 -16.88
C LEU A 236 -1.33 -40.83 -16.26
N ARG A 237 -0.89 -41.97 -15.69
CA ARG A 237 0.50 -42.10 -15.19
C ARG A 237 1.52 -42.01 -16.32
N ALA A 238 1.25 -42.64 -17.47
CA ALA A 238 2.08 -42.55 -18.66
C ALA A 238 2.14 -41.11 -19.19
N ALA A 239 0.99 -40.45 -19.33
CA ALA A 239 0.88 -39.06 -19.75
C ALA A 239 1.63 -38.11 -18.81
N THR A 240 1.55 -38.34 -17.50
CA THR A 240 2.28 -37.56 -16.48
C THR A 240 3.80 -37.73 -16.60
N ARG A 241 4.29 -38.95 -16.89
CA ARG A 241 5.72 -39.18 -17.15
C ARG A 241 6.19 -38.49 -18.43
N LEU A 242 5.42 -38.58 -19.51
CA LEU A 242 5.73 -37.89 -20.77
C LEU A 242 5.75 -36.37 -20.61
N ALA A 243 4.75 -35.79 -19.95
CA ALA A 243 4.69 -34.35 -19.66
C ALA A 243 5.87 -33.90 -18.79
N SER A 244 6.19 -34.63 -17.72
CA SER A 244 7.34 -34.33 -16.86
C SER A 244 8.67 -34.41 -17.62
N HIS A 245 8.80 -35.40 -18.52
CA HIS A 245 10.00 -35.56 -19.34
C HIS A 245 10.15 -34.40 -20.34
N LEU A 246 9.08 -34.01 -21.03
CA LEU A 246 9.06 -32.82 -21.89
C LEU A 246 9.49 -31.57 -21.12
N MET A 247 8.90 -31.33 -19.94
CA MET A 247 9.24 -30.18 -19.10
C MET A 247 10.72 -30.16 -18.74
N ARG A 248 11.28 -31.33 -18.41
CA ARG A 248 12.71 -31.49 -18.10
C ARG A 248 13.59 -31.18 -19.31
N ILE A 249 13.24 -31.69 -20.50
CA ILE A 249 14.02 -31.46 -21.73
C ILE A 249 14.19 -29.96 -22.01
N CYS A 250 13.16 -29.13 -21.82
CA CYS A 250 13.23 -27.68 -22.01
C CYS A 250 13.94 -26.95 -20.86
N SER A 251 13.68 -27.36 -19.61
CA SER A 251 14.05 -26.60 -18.41
C SER A 251 15.42 -26.95 -17.82
N GLU A 252 15.95 -28.15 -18.08
CA GLU A 252 17.22 -28.61 -17.52
C GLU A 252 18.40 -27.72 -17.96
N THR A 253 19.42 -27.55 -17.12
CA THR A 253 20.63 -26.80 -17.50
C THR A 253 21.68 -27.76 -18.03
N THR A 254 22.07 -27.61 -19.29
CA THR A 254 23.15 -28.38 -19.91
C THR A 254 24.42 -27.53 -20.07
N VAL A 255 25.45 -28.07 -20.74
CA VAL A 255 26.62 -27.28 -21.17
C VAL A 255 26.23 -26.10 -22.08
N GLU A 256 25.07 -26.19 -22.73
CA GLU A 256 24.46 -25.11 -23.51
C GLU A 256 23.42 -24.34 -22.70
N GLY A 257 23.41 -24.36 -21.36
CA GLY A 257 22.40 -23.67 -20.55
C GLY A 257 21.00 -24.29 -20.64
N SER A 258 19.96 -23.50 -20.39
CA SER A 258 18.54 -23.89 -20.55
C SER A 258 17.90 -23.19 -21.75
N ILE A 259 16.76 -23.72 -22.23
CA ILE A 259 15.93 -23.04 -23.23
C ILE A 259 15.07 -22.00 -22.51
N TRP A 260 14.08 -22.47 -21.76
CA TRP A 260 13.24 -21.70 -20.83
C TRP A 260 12.45 -22.67 -19.94
N PRO A 261 11.91 -22.23 -18.79
CA PRO A 261 11.07 -23.05 -17.94
C PRO A 261 9.69 -23.28 -18.56
N VAL A 262 9.24 -24.54 -18.58
CA VAL A 262 7.84 -24.87 -18.86
C VAL A 262 7.06 -24.71 -17.55
N ASP A 263 6.12 -23.77 -17.47
CA ASP A 263 5.32 -23.54 -16.26
C ASP A 263 3.91 -24.14 -16.39
N ALA A 264 3.57 -25.11 -15.53
CA ALA A 264 2.25 -25.72 -15.49
C ALA A 264 1.35 -25.18 -14.36
N ASN A 265 1.67 -24.03 -13.75
CA ASN A 265 1.00 -23.52 -12.54
C ASN A 265 -0.39 -22.91 -12.79
N LEU A 266 -0.78 -22.70 -14.05
CA LEU A 266 -2.14 -22.29 -14.43
C LEU A 266 -3.14 -23.46 -14.50
N ARG A 267 -2.69 -24.71 -14.28
CA ARG A 267 -3.58 -25.87 -14.19
C ARG A 267 -4.46 -25.83 -12.94
N PRO A 268 -5.60 -26.56 -12.91
CA PRO A 268 -6.43 -26.70 -11.72
C PRO A 268 -5.64 -26.99 -10.44
N GLU A 269 -5.92 -26.23 -9.36
CA GLU A 269 -5.22 -26.28 -8.06
C GLU A 269 -3.72 -25.88 -8.10
N GLY A 270 -3.25 -25.35 -9.24
CA GLY A 270 -1.88 -24.89 -9.44
C GLY A 270 -0.86 -25.96 -9.10
N ARG A 271 0.19 -25.59 -8.36
CA ARG A 271 1.27 -26.51 -7.93
C ARG A 271 0.78 -27.72 -7.14
N ASN A 272 -0.36 -27.59 -6.45
CA ASN A 272 -0.92 -28.64 -5.59
C ASN A 272 -1.78 -29.63 -6.39
N GLY A 273 -2.16 -29.30 -7.62
CA GLY A 273 -2.93 -30.18 -8.48
C GLY A 273 -2.08 -31.19 -9.25
N PRO A 274 -2.68 -32.30 -9.71
CA PRO A 274 -2.01 -33.25 -10.59
C PRO A 274 -1.52 -32.55 -11.87
N LEU A 275 -0.36 -32.95 -12.36
CA LEU A 275 0.27 -32.35 -13.55
C LEU A 275 -0.58 -32.54 -14.81
N VAL A 276 -1.18 -33.72 -14.96
CA VAL A 276 -2.04 -34.11 -16.08
C VAL A 276 -3.39 -34.56 -15.52
N ARG A 277 -4.48 -34.11 -16.15
CA ARG A 277 -5.85 -34.58 -15.86
C ARG A 277 -6.56 -34.93 -17.15
N THR A 278 -7.60 -35.76 -17.04
CA THR A 278 -8.57 -35.97 -18.13
C THR A 278 -9.33 -34.69 -18.46
N LEU A 279 -9.92 -34.63 -19.65
CA LEU A 279 -10.78 -33.53 -20.05
C LEU A 279 -11.99 -33.41 -19.10
N SER A 280 -12.60 -34.54 -18.76
CA SER A 280 -13.74 -34.60 -17.84
C SER A 280 -13.40 -34.05 -16.45
N SER A 281 -12.19 -34.35 -15.94
CA SER A 281 -11.71 -33.83 -14.65
C SER A 281 -11.44 -32.32 -14.69
N HIS A 282 -10.89 -31.79 -15.78
CA HIS A 282 -10.77 -30.34 -15.97
C HIS A 282 -12.13 -29.65 -15.99
N LEU A 283 -13.09 -30.18 -16.77
CA LEU A 283 -14.43 -29.60 -16.86
C LEU A 283 -15.14 -29.56 -15.50
N ALA A 284 -15.08 -30.66 -14.75
CA ALA A 284 -15.63 -30.73 -13.40
C ALA A 284 -15.01 -29.66 -12.49
N TYR A 285 -13.72 -29.38 -12.67
CA TYR A 285 -13.03 -28.35 -11.90
C TYR A 285 -13.51 -26.94 -12.23
N TYR A 286 -13.47 -26.57 -13.51
CA TYR A 286 -13.84 -25.22 -13.94
C TYR A 286 -15.31 -24.88 -13.65
N GLN A 287 -16.20 -25.88 -13.69
CA GLN A 287 -17.61 -25.70 -13.34
C GLN A 287 -17.85 -25.43 -11.85
N ARG A 288 -17.04 -25.99 -10.95
CA ARG A 288 -17.34 -26.00 -9.50
C ARG A 288 -16.43 -25.10 -8.66
N TRP A 289 -15.14 -25.06 -8.95
CA TRP A 289 -14.14 -24.49 -8.03
C TRP A 289 -13.32 -23.36 -8.62
N ALA A 290 -13.29 -23.20 -9.94
CA ALA A 290 -12.44 -22.20 -10.57
C ALA A 290 -12.80 -20.77 -10.14
N LYS A 291 -11.77 -19.94 -10.02
CA LYS A 291 -11.86 -18.51 -9.71
C LYS A 291 -11.91 -17.68 -10.99
N THR A 292 -12.38 -16.45 -10.86
CA THR A 292 -12.55 -15.52 -11.98
C THR A 292 -11.28 -15.32 -12.83
N TRP A 293 -10.13 -15.17 -12.17
CA TRP A 293 -8.85 -14.96 -12.87
C TRP A 293 -8.42 -16.14 -13.74
N GLU A 294 -8.88 -17.37 -13.44
CA GLU A 294 -8.55 -18.57 -14.23
C GLU A 294 -9.22 -18.50 -15.61
N PHE A 295 -10.44 -17.95 -15.69
CA PHE A 295 -11.12 -17.73 -16.98
C PHE A 295 -10.46 -16.62 -17.79
N GLN A 296 -9.91 -15.59 -17.12
CA GLN A 296 -9.13 -14.57 -17.79
C GLN A 296 -7.84 -15.15 -18.40
N ALA A 297 -7.19 -16.09 -17.71
CA ALA A 297 -6.03 -16.80 -18.27
C ALA A 297 -6.40 -17.69 -19.47
N LEU A 298 -7.57 -18.33 -19.43
CA LEU A 298 -8.09 -19.19 -20.49
C LEU A 298 -8.45 -18.45 -21.80
N LEU A 299 -8.57 -17.12 -21.78
CA LEU A 299 -8.75 -16.32 -23.02
C LEU A 299 -7.66 -16.57 -24.05
N LYS A 300 -6.45 -16.92 -23.58
CA LYS A 300 -5.27 -17.14 -24.41
C LYS A 300 -4.96 -18.62 -24.62
N ALA A 301 -5.85 -19.54 -24.23
CA ALA A 301 -5.59 -20.98 -24.32
C ALA A 301 -5.50 -21.43 -25.80
N ARG A 302 -4.41 -22.12 -26.16
CA ARG A 302 -4.18 -22.63 -27.53
C ARG A 302 -3.48 -23.99 -27.51
N PRO A 303 -3.99 -25.03 -28.19
CA PRO A 303 -3.27 -26.31 -28.36
C PRO A 303 -1.97 -26.10 -29.14
N VAL A 304 -0.84 -26.59 -28.63
CA VAL A 304 0.48 -26.37 -29.24
C VAL A 304 1.27 -27.65 -29.51
N ALA A 305 1.10 -28.71 -28.72
CA ALA A 305 1.80 -29.97 -28.93
C ALA A 305 0.97 -31.17 -28.48
N GLY A 306 1.32 -32.35 -28.98
CA GLY A 306 0.67 -33.62 -28.62
C GLY A 306 -0.50 -33.99 -29.53
N ASP A 307 -1.53 -34.61 -28.96
CA ASP A 307 -2.76 -35.02 -29.64
C ASP A 307 -3.60 -33.78 -29.98
N THR A 308 -3.76 -33.49 -31.27
CA THR A 308 -4.43 -32.26 -31.74
C THR A 308 -5.91 -32.30 -31.46
N ASP A 309 -6.56 -33.43 -31.77
CA ASP A 309 -8.00 -33.63 -31.55
C ASP A 309 -8.38 -33.44 -30.07
N LEU A 310 -7.60 -34.01 -29.13
CA LEU A 310 -7.83 -33.83 -27.70
C LEU A 310 -7.65 -32.37 -27.25
N GLY A 311 -6.69 -31.66 -27.84
CA GLY A 311 -6.48 -30.24 -27.58
C GLY A 311 -7.66 -29.39 -28.05
N GLU A 312 -8.19 -29.66 -29.24
CA GLU A 312 -9.36 -28.97 -29.79
C GLU A 312 -10.63 -29.27 -28.97
N GLU A 313 -10.83 -30.53 -28.57
CA GLU A 313 -11.90 -30.95 -27.65
C GLU A 313 -11.84 -30.17 -26.32
N TYR A 314 -10.64 -29.96 -25.77
CA TYR A 314 -10.45 -29.19 -24.54
C TYR A 314 -10.87 -27.73 -24.67
N ILE A 315 -10.45 -27.05 -25.75
CA ILE A 315 -10.83 -25.66 -26.00
C ILE A 315 -12.34 -25.54 -26.20
N ALA A 316 -12.92 -26.40 -27.05
CA ALA A 316 -14.34 -26.39 -27.34
C ALA A 316 -15.20 -26.60 -26.07
N ALA A 317 -14.74 -27.46 -25.16
CA ALA A 317 -15.47 -27.74 -23.93
C ALA A 317 -15.39 -26.60 -22.89
N LEU A 318 -14.29 -25.84 -22.85
CA LEU A 318 -14.10 -24.73 -21.90
C LEU A 318 -14.59 -23.38 -22.43
N GLU A 319 -14.64 -23.18 -23.75
CA GLU A 319 -15.07 -21.91 -24.36
C GLU A 319 -16.39 -21.38 -23.76
N PRO A 320 -17.47 -22.18 -23.59
CA PRO A 320 -18.72 -21.67 -23.02
C PRO A 320 -18.59 -21.19 -21.56
N LEU A 321 -17.64 -21.72 -20.80
CA LEU A 321 -17.40 -21.33 -19.41
C LEU A 321 -16.63 -20.01 -19.32
N VAL A 322 -15.65 -19.80 -20.22
CA VAL A 322 -14.87 -18.55 -20.31
C VAL A 322 -15.79 -17.36 -20.58
N TRP A 323 -16.65 -17.45 -21.60
CA TRP A 323 -17.52 -16.33 -21.98
C TRP A 323 -18.76 -16.15 -21.11
N LYS A 324 -19.00 -17.06 -20.15
CA LYS A 324 -20.00 -16.89 -19.08
C LYS A 324 -19.38 -16.44 -17.76
N ALA A 325 -18.05 -16.38 -17.65
CA ALA A 325 -17.36 -16.05 -16.41
C ALA A 325 -17.74 -14.65 -15.89
N ALA A 326 -18.04 -13.70 -16.78
CA ALA A 326 -18.48 -12.35 -16.44
C ALA A 326 -19.85 -12.31 -15.72
N GLU A 327 -20.67 -13.37 -15.80
CA GLU A 327 -21.97 -13.45 -15.10
C GLU A 327 -21.84 -13.84 -13.62
N ARG A 328 -20.62 -14.12 -13.14
CA ARG A 328 -20.37 -14.51 -11.75
C ARG A 328 -20.47 -13.32 -10.80
N GLU A 329 -21.03 -13.58 -9.61
CA GLU A 329 -21.07 -12.60 -8.52
C GLU A 329 -19.64 -12.15 -8.17
N ASN A 330 -19.45 -10.84 -7.97
CA ASN A 330 -18.15 -10.22 -7.68
C ASN A 330 -17.05 -10.38 -8.75
N PHE A 331 -17.39 -10.72 -10.01
CA PHE A 331 -16.42 -10.84 -11.10
C PHE A 331 -15.48 -9.63 -11.22
N VAL A 332 -16.03 -8.41 -11.30
CA VAL A 332 -15.22 -7.19 -11.47
C VAL A 332 -14.44 -6.82 -10.19
N PRO A 333 -15.05 -6.81 -8.98
CA PRO A 333 -14.30 -6.61 -7.74
C PRO A 333 -13.13 -7.57 -7.54
N ASP A 334 -13.29 -8.86 -7.89
CA ASP A 334 -12.22 -9.87 -7.77
C ASP A 334 -11.04 -9.55 -8.70
N VAL A 335 -11.36 -9.15 -9.94
CA VAL A 335 -10.41 -8.75 -10.97
C VAL A 335 -9.65 -7.49 -10.51
N GLN A 336 -10.33 -6.47 -10.02
CA GLN A 336 -9.69 -5.26 -9.48
C GLN A 336 -8.85 -5.52 -8.22
N LYS A 337 -9.34 -6.35 -7.28
CA LYS A 337 -8.60 -6.72 -6.07
C LYS A 337 -7.31 -7.46 -6.42
N MET A 338 -7.36 -8.32 -7.44
CA MET A 338 -6.17 -8.95 -7.97
C MET A 338 -5.18 -7.92 -8.55
N ARG A 339 -5.64 -6.93 -9.31
CA ARG A 339 -4.76 -5.88 -9.86
C ARG A 339 -4.10 -5.06 -8.75
N ARG A 340 -4.87 -4.60 -7.75
CA ARG A 340 -4.34 -3.86 -6.59
C ARG A 340 -3.29 -4.68 -5.84
N ARG A 341 -3.59 -5.94 -5.55
CA ARG A 341 -2.64 -6.87 -4.92
C ARG A 341 -1.36 -7.03 -5.73
N VAL A 342 -1.42 -7.03 -7.06
CA VAL A 342 -0.22 -7.12 -7.91
C VAL A 342 0.65 -5.88 -7.75
N VAL A 343 0.07 -4.67 -7.67
CA VAL A 343 0.83 -3.42 -7.45
C VAL A 343 1.40 -3.36 -6.03
N GLU A 344 0.61 -3.70 -5.02
CA GLU A 344 1.00 -3.67 -3.61
C GLU A 344 2.18 -4.61 -3.28
N ASN A 345 2.40 -5.64 -4.10
CA ASN A 345 3.53 -6.57 -3.94
C ASN A 345 4.81 -6.09 -4.64
N ILE A 346 4.79 -4.94 -5.34
CA ILE A 346 5.98 -4.35 -5.95
C ILE A 346 6.71 -3.56 -4.84
N PRO A 347 8.02 -3.78 -4.62
CA PRO A 347 8.79 -2.97 -3.69
C PRO A 347 8.70 -1.47 -4.03
N ALA A 348 8.50 -0.60 -3.03
CA ALA A 348 8.25 0.83 -3.26
C ALA A 348 9.32 1.52 -4.12
N ALA A 349 10.59 1.15 -3.95
CA ALA A 349 11.71 1.70 -4.72
C ALA A 349 11.74 1.25 -6.20
N GLU A 350 11.00 0.20 -6.56
CA GLU A 350 10.99 -0.40 -7.89
C GLU A 350 9.76 0.00 -8.72
N ILE A 351 8.72 0.56 -8.10
CA ILE A 351 7.41 0.85 -8.74
C ILE A 351 7.57 1.70 -10.00
N GLU A 352 8.33 2.79 -9.93
CA GLU A 352 8.53 3.68 -11.08
C GLU A 352 9.37 3.06 -12.20
N ARG A 353 10.10 1.98 -11.90
CA ARG A 353 10.99 1.28 -12.81
C ARG A 353 10.39 0.02 -13.42
N GLU A 354 9.22 -0.39 -12.94
CA GLU A 354 8.61 -1.67 -13.29
C GLU A 354 7.71 -1.55 -14.53
N LEU A 355 8.26 -1.98 -15.67
CA LEU A 355 7.66 -1.79 -17.00
C LEU A 355 6.39 -2.62 -17.21
N LYS A 356 6.28 -3.77 -16.54
CA LYS A 356 5.19 -4.73 -16.75
C LYS A 356 4.09 -4.56 -15.73
N LEU A 357 4.43 -4.56 -14.44
CA LEU A 357 3.45 -4.59 -13.34
C LEU A 357 3.17 -3.20 -12.74
N GLY A 358 4.04 -2.22 -12.97
CA GLY A 358 3.87 -0.86 -12.47
C GLY A 358 2.64 -0.16 -13.07
N PRO A 359 2.20 0.97 -12.48
CA PRO A 359 1.11 1.78 -13.02
C PRO A 359 1.44 2.28 -14.43
N GLY A 360 0.51 2.12 -15.37
CA GLY A 360 0.72 2.47 -16.77
C GLY A 360 1.56 1.45 -17.55
N GLY A 361 1.85 0.28 -16.96
CA GLY A 361 2.67 -0.77 -17.56
C GLY A 361 1.92 -1.68 -18.54
N LEU A 362 2.64 -2.65 -19.11
CA LEU A 362 2.08 -3.62 -20.07
C LEU A 362 0.84 -4.35 -19.54
N ARG A 363 0.84 -4.67 -18.23
CA ARG A 363 -0.27 -5.41 -17.62
C ARG A 363 -1.56 -4.58 -17.59
N ASP A 364 -1.49 -3.26 -17.46
CA ASP A 364 -2.69 -2.40 -17.46
C ASP A 364 -3.42 -2.41 -18.81
N VAL A 365 -2.66 -2.49 -19.91
CA VAL A 365 -3.23 -2.65 -21.26
C VAL A 365 -3.88 -4.03 -21.42
N GLU A 366 -3.11 -5.10 -21.15
CA GLU A 366 -3.59 -6.49 -21.25
C GLU A 366 -4.89 -6.68 -20.45
N PHE A 367 -4.92 -6.10 -19.25
CA PHE A 367 -6.02 -6.24 -18.32
C PHE A 367 -7.29 -5.50 -18.77
N ALA A 368 -7.14 -4.26 -19.22
CA ALA A 368 -8.26 -3.47 -19.74
C ALA A 368 -8.91 -4.17 -20.95
N VAL A 369 -8.10 -4.65 -21.88
CA VAL A 369 -8.57 -5.36 -23.07
C VAL A 369 -9.27 -6.66 -22.69
N GLN A 370 -8.63 -7.52 -21.88
CA GLN A 370 -9.21 -8.81 -21.47
C GLN A 370 -10.53 -8.66 -20.69
N LEU A 371 -10.62 -7.65 -19.83
CA LEU A 371 -11.86 -7.35 -19.11
C LEU A 371 -12.99 -7.00 -20.08
N LEU A 372 -12.73 -6.09 -21.03
CA LEU A 372 -13.72 -5.70 -22.04
C LEU A 372 -14.11 -6.89 -22.93
N GLN A 373 -13.17 -7.76 -23.28
CA GLN A 373 -13.46 -9.02 -23.98
C GLN A 373 -14.39 -9.91 -23.17
N LEU A 374 -14.12 -10.15 -21.88
CA LEU A 374 -14.97 -11.03 -21.05
C LEU A 374 -16.38 -10.46 -20.88
N VAL A 375 -16.51 -9.15 -20.74
CA VAL A 375 -17.82 -8.48 -20.58
C VAL A 375 -18.63 -8.51 -21.87
N HIS A 376 -18.00 -8.27 -23.03
CA HIS A 376 -18.72 -8.09 -24.30
C HIS A 376 -18.70 -9.32 -25.22
N GLY A 377 -17.68 -10.17 -25.11
CA GLY A 377 -17.43 -11.35 -25.94
C GLY A 377 -18.49 -12.45 -25.83
N ARG A 378 -19.36 -12.39 -24.82
CA ARG A 378 -20.55 -13.23 -24.71
C ARG A 378 -21.54 -12.96 -25.85
N GLY A 379 -21.77 -11.68 -26.16
CA GLY A 379 -22.73 -11.25 -27.17
C GLY A 379 -22.12 -10.96 -28.54
N ASP A 380 -20.81 -10.76 -28.61
CA ASP A 380 -20.06 -10.47 -29.84
C ASP A 380 -18.84 -11.39 -29.95
N THR A 381 -18.92 -12.39 -30.82
CA THR A 381 -17.85 -13.38 -31.02
C THR A 381 -16.61 -12.79 -31.70
N SER A 382 -16.72 -11.63 -32.37
CA SER A 382 -15.57 -10.98 -33.01
C SER A 382 -14.53 -10.49 -32.01
N LEU A 383 -14.92 -10.33 -30.73
CA LEU A 383 -14.05 -9.93 -29.64
C LEU A 383 -13.23 -11.09 -29.05
N ARG A 384 -13.45 -12.33 -29.48
CA ARG A 384 -12.85 -13.54 -28.89
C ARG A 384 -11.44 -13.85 -29.40
N SER A 385 -10.60 -12.84 -29.53
CA SER A 385 -9.18 -13.03 -29.89
C SER A 385 -8.33 -13.40 -28.67
N GLY A 386 -7.35 -14.29 -28.85
CA GLY A 386 -6.31 -14.56 -27.85
C GLY A 386 -5.21 -13.49 -27.82
N THR A 387 -5.14 -12.64 -28.85
CA THR A 387 -4.15 -11.57 -28.98
C THR A 387 -4.73 -10.23 -28.48
N THR A 388 -3.96 -9.49 -27.71
CA THR A 388 -4.35 -8.24 -27.05
C THR A 388 -4.56 -7.13 -28.09
N LEU A 389 -3.69 -7.05 -29.11
CA LEU A 389 -3.79 -6.00 -30.13
C LEU A 389 -4.95 -6.27 -31.11
N ASP A 390 -5.20 -7.52 -31.53
CA ASP A 390 -6.37 -7.79 -32.40
C ASP A 390 -7.67 -7.62 -31.61
N ALA A 391 -7.69 -8.01 -30.32
CA ALA A 391 -8.82 -7.76 -29.44
C ALA A 391 -9.09 -6.25 -29.28
N LEU A 392 -8.05 -5.44 -29.09
CA LEU A 392 -8.17 -3.97 -29.02
C LEU A 392 -8.69 -3.40 -30.34
N GLY A 393 -8.21 -3.91 -31.48
CA GLY A 393 -8.70 -3.56 -32.81
C GLY A 393 -10.18 -3.90 -33.00
N ALA A 394 -10.60 -5.10 -32.60
CA ALA A 394 -11.99 -5.55 -32.65
C ALA A 394 -12.89 -4.72 -31.73
N LEU A 395 -12.44 -4.41 -30.51
CA LEU A 395 -13.13 -3.51 -29.58
C LEU A 395 -13.33 -2.12 -30.16
N ALA A 396 -12.33 -1.59 -30.88
CA ALA A 396 -12.42 -0.30 -31.56
C ALA A 396 -13.36 -0.33 -32.77
N ALA A 397 -13.33 -1.42 -33.55
CA ALA A 397 -14.21 -1.62 -34.70
C ALA A 397 -15.69 -1.75 -34.28
N GLY A 398 -15.96 -2.46 -33.19
CA GLY A 398 -17.28 -2.61 -32.58
C GLY A 398 -17.77 -1.38 -31.79
N GLY A 399 -16.94 -0.34 -31.65
CA GLY A 399 -17.29 0.89 -30.94
C GLY A 399 -17.27 0.80 -29.41
N TYR A 400 -16.72 -0.29 -28.84
CA TYR A 400 -16.55 -0.47 -27.40
C TYR A 400 -15.43 0.41 -26.83
N VAL A 401 -14.44 0.73 -27.69
CA VAL A 401 -13.31 1.62 -27.39
C VAL A 401 -13.27 2.73 -28.45
N GLY A 402 -13.03 3.98 -28.02
CA GLY A 402 -12.88 5.08 -28.97
C GLY A 402 -11.67 4.86 -29.89
N ARG A 403 -11.83 5.05 -31.21
CA ARG A 403 -10.76 4.77 -32.20
C ARG A 403 -9.44 5.46 -31.88
N ALA A 404 -9.47 6.73 -31.46
CA ALA A 404 -8.27 7.46 -31.07
C ALA A 404 -7.64 6.95 -29.77
N ASP A 405 -8.43 6.39 -28.86
CA ASP A 405 -7.94 5.79 -27.61
C ASP A 405 -7.29 4.41 -27.91
N ALA A 406 -7.89 3.62 -28.81
CA ALA A 406 -7.33 2.35 -29.25
C ALA A 406 -5.98 2.52 -29.97
N VAL A 407 -5.86 3.50 -30.87
CA VAL A 407 -4.57 3.80 -31.54
C VAL A 407 -3.49 4.16 -30.52
N GLN A 408 -3.81 5.01 -29.55
CA GLN A 408 -2.86 5.40 -28.50
C GLN A 408 -2.44 4.23 -27.60
N LEU A 409 -3.37 3.33 -27.26
CA LEU A 409 -3.07 2.13 -26.48
C LEU A 409 -2.23 1.11 -27.28
N ASP A 410 -2.52 0.94 -28.56
CA ASP A 410 -1.73 0.09 -29.47
C ASP A 410 -0.28 0.59 -29.55
N GLU A 411 -0.09 1.87 -29.84
CA GLU A 411 1.24 2.50 -29.91
C GLU A 411 2.00 2.34 -28.58
N ALA A 412 1.34 2.58 -27.44
CA ALA A 412 1.95 2.43 -26.14
C ALA A 412 2.32 0.98 -25.81
N TYR A 413 1.44 0.02 -26.09
CA TYR A 413 1.73 -1.39 -25.87
C TYR A 413 2.91 -1.86 -26.72
N ARG A 414 2.96 -1.47 -28.00
CA ARG A 414 4.06 -1.82 -28.90
C ARG A 414 5.39 -1.25 -28.42
N TYR A 415 5.40 0.02 -27.98
CA TYR A 415 6.59 0.65 -27.46
C TYR A 415 7.09 -0.04 -26.17
N LEU A 416 6.22 -0.24 -25.19
CA LEU A 416 6.56 -0.88 -23.92
C LEU A 416 7.03 -2.33 -24.13
N ARG A 417 6.39 -3.09 -25.04
CA ARG A 417 6.80 -4.47 -25.35
C ARG A 417 8.14 -4.51 -26.06
N SER A 418 8.39 -3.58 -26.99
CA SER A 418 9.68 -3.45 -27.66
C SER A 418 10.78 -3.16 -26.64
N MET A 419 10.54 -2.24 -25.71
CA MET A 419 11.48 -1.93 -24.63
C MET A 419 11.76 -3.17 -23.75
N GLU A 420 10.73 -3.93 -23.37
CA GLU A 420 10.89 -5.19 -22.63
C GLU A 420 11.78 -6.18 -23.40
N HIS A 421 11.54 -6.35 -24.71
CA HIS A 421 12.35 -7.20 -25.57
C HIS A 421 13.82 -6.77 -25.57
N ARG A 422 14.10 -5.47 -25.72
CA ARG A 422 15.48 -4.93 -25.74
C ARG A 422 16.21 -5.07 -24.41
N ILE A 423 15.49 -4.97 -23.30
CA ILE A 423 16.04 -5.19 -21.96
C ILE A 423 16.46 -6.66 -21.80
N GLN A 424 15.58 -7.60 -22.17
CA GLN A 424 15.82 -9.03 -21.97
C GLN A 424 16.85 -9.62 -22.93
N LEU A 425 16.84 -9.18 -24.20
CA LEU A 425 17.69 -9.69 -25.28
C LEU A 425 19.19 -9.56 -24.98
N PHE A 426 19.59 -8.55 -24.20
CA PHE A 426 21.01 -8.24 -23.94
C PHE A 426 21.79 -9.43 -23.37
N ARG A 427 21.24 -10.08 -22.35
CA ARG A 427 21.87 -11.24 -21.67
C ARG A 427 20.98 -12.46 -21.64
N LEU A 428 19.84 -12.44 -22.34
CA LEU A 428 18.76 -13.42 -22.22
C LEU A 428 18.39 -13.66 -20.76
N ARG A 429 18.17 -12.57 -20.02
CA ARG A 429 17.77 -12.59 -18.60
C ARG A 429 16.37 -12.06 -18.41
N ARG A 430 15.61 -12.70 -17.51
CA ARG A 430 14.30 -12.25 -17.08
C ARG A 430 14.45 -11.03 -16.18
N THR A 431 14.02 -9.88 -16.66
CA THR A 431 13.83 -8.66 -15.87
C THR A 431 12.74 -7.82 -16.52
N HIS A 432 11.98 -7.11 -15.70
CA HIS A 432 10.98 -6.13 -16.10
C HIS A 432 11.32 -4.72 -15.58
N LEU A 433 12.43 -4.61 -14.84
CA LEU A 433 12.95 -3.34 -14.35
C LEU A 433 13.79 -2.66 -15.43
N VAL A 434 13.49 -1.39 -15.68
CA VAL A 434 14.34 -0.53 -16.49
C VAL A 434 15.67 -0.29 -15.74
N PRO A 435 16.83 -0.50 -16.37
CA PRO A 435 18.13 -0.34 -15.71
C PRO A 435 18.43 1.12 -15.34
N GLU A 436 19.22 1.35 -14.29
CA GLU A 436 19.61 2.69 -13.84
C GLU A 436 20.85 3.23 -14.56
N SER A 437 21.74 2.34 -15.01
CA SER A 437 22.97 2.74 -15.68
C SER A 437 22.67 3.46 -17.00
N GLU A 438 23.26 4.65 -17.19
CA GLU A 438 23.13 5.41 -18.43
C GLU A 438 23.63 4.61 -19.64
N ASP A 439 24.67 3.79 -19.50
CA ASP A 439 25.18 2.96 -20.59
C ASP A 439 24.14 1.94 -21.07
N ASP A 440 23.44 1.30 -20.12
CA ASP A 440 22.37 0.36 -20.43
C ASP A 440 21.16 1.06 -21.05
N GLN A 441 20.76 2.21 -20.50
CA GLN A 441 19.67 3.02 -21.06
C GLN A 441 20.02 3.52 -22.47
N ARG A 442 21.26 3.93 -22.70
CA ARG A 442 21.76 4.37 -24.01
C ARG A 442 21.68 3.25 -25.03
N ARG A 443 22.11 2.03 -24.67
CA ARG A 443 22.00 0.85 -25.53
C ARG A 443 20.54 0.54 -25.87
N ILE A 444 19.64 0.57 -24.88
CA ILE A 444 18.20 0.37 -25.09
C ILE A 444 17.65 1.44 -26.05
N GLY A 445 17.91 2.72 -25.78
CA GLY A 445 17.45 3.81 -26.64
C GLY A 445 17.93 3.68 -28.08
N ARG A 446 19.22 3.36 -28.28
CA ARG A 446 19.78 3.14 -29.63
C ARG A 446 19.18 1.93 -30.34
N SER A 447 18.87 0.86 -29.59
CA SER A 447 18.18 -0.33 -30.13
C SER A 447 16.71 -0.10 -30.50
N LEU A 448 16.12 1.01 -30.04
CA LEU A 448 14.80 1.50 -30.42
C LEU A 448 14.87 2.60 -31.51
N GLY A 449 16.07 2.89 -32.03
CA GLY A 449 16.28 3.89 -33.08
C GLY A 449 16.58 5.31 -32.59
N LEU A 450 16.68 5.55 -31.28
CA LEU A 450 17.01 6.87 -30.72
C LEU A 450 18.52 7.12 -30.84
N ARG A 451 18.95 8.18 -31.55
CA ARG A 451 20.36 8.40 -31.90
C ARG A 451 21.00 9.68 -31.34
N THR A 452 20.22 10.74 -31.16
CA THR A 452 20.76 12.05 -30.79
C THR A 452 21.06 12.12 -29.30
N ASP A 453 20.03 11.92 -28.47
CA ASP A 453 20.16 11.79 -27.02
C ASP A 453 19.38 10.55 -26.54
N PRO A 454 19.95 9.35 -26.73
CA PRO A 454 19.21 8.10 -26.54
C PRO A 454 18.66 7.91 -25.13
N VAL A 455 19.32 8.47 -24.11
CA VAL A 455 18.93 8.32 -22.70
C VAL A 455 17.77 9.25 -22.36
N ALA A 456 17.90 10.54 -22.67
CA ALA A 456 16.83 11.50 -22.37
C ALA A 456 15.58 11.22 -23.20
N GLU A 457 15.75 10.88 -24.48
CA GLU A 457 14.65 10.54 -25.38
C GLU A 457 13.92 9.27 -24.91
N LEU A 458 14.64 8.21 -24.51
CA LEU A 458 14.05 6.97 -24.00
C LEU A 458 13.16 7.22 -22.78
N ASN A 459 13.69 7.95 -21.80
CA ASN A 459 12.98 8.25 -20.55
C ASN A 459 11.73 9.10 -20.79
N ARG A 460 11.83 10.09 -21.68
CA ARG A 460 10.68 10.95 -22.06
C ARG A 460 9.59 10.15 -22.75
N GLU A 461 9.94 9.33 -23.74
CA GLU A 461 8.96 8.52 -24.50
C GLU A 461 8.32 7.45 -23.62
N TRP A 462 9.10 6.80 -22.74
CA TRP A 462 8.56 5.83 -21.80
C TRP A 462 7.57 6.46 -20.82
N LYS A 463 7.92 7.59 -20.17
CA LYS A 463 7.01 8.31 -19.28
C LYS A 463 5.74 8.77 -20.00
N ARG A 464 5.86 9.24 -21.25
CA ARG A 464 4.72 9.62 -22.10
C ARG A 464 3.77 8.44 -22.31
N HIS A 465 4.29 7.29 -22.72
CA HIS A 465 3.48 6.10 -22.96
C HIS A 465 2.85 5.56 -21.68
N ALA A 466 3.58 5.51 -20.56
CA ALA A 466 3.03 5.08 -19.26
C ALA A 466 1.87 5.98 -18.80
N ALA A 467 2.01 7.31 -18.92
CA ALA A 467 0.95 8.26 -18.60
C ALA A 467 -0.28 8.10 -19.52
N VAL A 468 -0.07 7.84 -20.81
CA VAL A 468 -1.16 7.54 -21.76
C VAL A 468 -1.90 6.28 -21.36
N VAL A 469 -1.18 5.19 -21.06
CA VAL A 469 -1.79 3.92 -20.62
C VAL A 469 -2.59 4.14 -19.35
N ARG A 470 -2.04 4.82 -18.34
CA ARG A 470 -2.74 5.09 -17.08
C ARG A 470 -4.06 5.84 -17.30
N ARG A 471 -4.00 6.98 -17.98
CA ARG A 471 -5.19 7.80 -18.29
C ARG A 471 -6.23 7.04 -19.11
N LEU A 472 -5.80 6.25 -20.10
CA LEU A 472 -6.73 5.49 -20.95
C LEU A 472 -7.28 4.26 -20.25
N HIS A 473 -6.47 3.57 -19.45
CA HIS A 473 -6.92 2.50 -18.57
C HIS A 473 -8.04 3.02 -17.68
N GLU A 474 -7.82 4.12 -16.95
CA GLU A 474 -8.86 4.77 -16.15
C GLU A 474 -10.09 5.12 -17.03
N LYS A 475 -9.92 5.90 -18.09
CA LYS A 475 -11.02 6.35 -18.97
C LYS A 475 -11.86 5.22 -19.55
N LEU A 476 -11.27 4.10 -19.96
CA LEU A 476 -11.99 2.95 -20.51
C LEU A 476 -12.89 2.26 -19.48
N PHE A 477 -12.54 2.36 -18.20
CA PHE A 477 -13.40 1.90 -17.12
C PHE A 477 -14.56 2.88 -16.83
N TYR A 478 -14.35 4.21 -16.97
CA TYR A 478 -15.34 5.23 -16.57
C TYR A 478 -16.31 5.71 -17.66
N ARG A 479 -15.90 5.82 -18.93
CA ARG A 479 -16.67 6.53 -19.98
C ARG A 479 -18.04 5.94 -20.31
N PRO A 480 -18.23 4.62 -20.47
CA PRO A 480 -19.49 4.12 -20.98
C PRO A 480 -20.62 4.09 -19.92
N LEU A 481 -20.32 4.40 -18.65
CA LEU A 481 -21.34 4.74 -17.63
C LEU A 481 -22.16 5.98 -17.99
N LEU A 482 -21.54 6.94 -18.69
CA LEU A 482 -22.17 8.21 -19.03
C LEU A 482 -23.03 8.10 -20.29
N ASP A 483 -22.63 7.25 -21.23
CA ASP A 483 -23.41 6.97 -22.45
C ASP A 483 -24.73 6.24 -22.11
N ALA A 484 -24.74 5.42 -21.06
CA ALA A 484 -25.94 4.78 -20.50
C ALA A 484 -26.98 5.79 -19.98
N VAL A 485 -26.51 6.98 -19.57
CA VAL A 485 -27.26 7.95 -18.77
C VAL A 485 -27.61 9.22 -19.59
N ALA A 486 -26.79 9.58 -20.57
CA ALA A 486 -26.87 10.83 -21.32
C ALA A 486 -27.97 10.87 -22.41
N GLN A 487 -28.73 9.80 -22.65
CA GLN A 487 -29.68 9.67 -23.77
C GLN A 487 -29.14 10.24 -25.09
N LEU A 488 -27.95 9.77 -25.51
CA LEU A 488 -27.34 10.23 -26.75
C LEU A 488 -28.13 9.77 -27.98
N ALA A 489 -27.93 10.51 -29.08
CA ALA A 489 -28.69 10.47 -30.31
C ALA A 489 -28.92 9.04 -30.87
N PRO A 490 -30.02 8.80 -31.61
CA PRO A 490 -30.33 7.48 -32.14
C PRO A 490 -29.20 6.98 -33.07
N GLY A 491 -28.45 5.98 -32.60
CA GLY A 491 -27.33 5.37 -33.33
C GLY A 491 -26.18 4.82 -32.47
N GLU A 492 -26.05 5.24 -31.21
CA GLU A 492 -25.02 4.73 -30.29
C GLU A 492 -25.53 3.56 -29.42
N SER A 493 -24.68 2.55 -29.22
CA SER A 493 -25.01 1.31 -28.50
C SER A 493 -25.36 1.58 -27.04
N ARG A 494 -26.61 1.30 -26.67
CA ARG A 494 -27.15 1.53 -25.32
C ARG A 494 -26.61 0.50 -24.34
N LEU A 495 -25.91 0.94 -23.30
CA LEU A 495 -25.77 0.14 -22.08
C LEU A 495 -27.12 0.01 -21.37
N ARG A 496 -27.49 -1.22 -21.00
CA ARG A 496 -28.68 -1.47 -20.17
C ARG A 496 -28.44 -0.90 -18.76
N ALA A 497 -29.49 -0.40 -18.11
CA ALA A 497 -29.40 0.21 -16.78
C ALA A 497 -28.73 -0.69 -15.74
N ASP A 498 -28.90 -2.01 -15.85
CA ASP A 498 -28.27 -2.99 -14.95
C ASP A 498 -26.75 -3.06 -15.15
N ALA A 499 -26.26 -2.99 -16.38
CA ALA A 499 -24.82 -2.97 -16.69
C ALA A 499 -24.15 -1.66 -16.25
N ALA A 500 -24.91 -0.55 -16.21
CA ALA A 500 -24.42 0.70 -15.65
C ALA A 500 -24.34 0.66 -14.11
N ARG A 501 -25.25 -0.06 -13.44
CA ARG A 501 -25.19 -0.28 -11.99
C ARG A 501 -24.00 -1.14 -11.60
N GLU A 502 -23.80 -2.27 -12.28
CA GLU A 502 -22.67 -3.18 -12.03
C GLU A 502 -21.32 -2.46 -12.16
N ARG A 503 -21.20 -1.55 -13.13
CA ARG A 503 -20.01 -0.72 -13.28
C ARG A 503 -19.83 0.30 -12.16
N LEU A 504 -20.89 0.96 -11.67
CA LEU A 504 -20.76 1.87 -10.52
C LEU A 504 -20.34 1.12 -9.25
N VAL A 505 -20.86 -0.10 -9.03
CA VAL A 505 -20.39 -0.98 -7.94
C VAL A 505 -18.90 -1.28 -8.09
N ALA A 506 -18.45 -1.60 -9.31
CA ALA A 506 -17.03 -1.80 -9.60
C ALA A 506 -16.17 -0.54 -9.36
N LEU A 507 -16.77 0.65 -9.36
CA LEU A 507 -16.06 1.90 -9.07
C LEU A 507 -16.15 2.33 -7.61
N GLY A 508 -16.63 1.46 -6.71
CA GLY A 508 -16.70 1.76 -5.28
C GLY A 508 -17.93 2.54 -4.82
N TYR A 509 -18.94 2.74 -5.69
CA TYR A 509 -20.22 3.31 -5.28
C TYR A 509 -21.06 2.27 -4.54
N ALA A 510 -21.42 2.57 -3.30
CA ALA A 510 -22.27 1.75 -2.44
C ALA A 510 -23.75 1.85 -2.82
N ASP A 511 -24.22 2.99 -3.35
CA ASP A 511 -25.58 3.16 -3.89
C ASP A 511 -25.56 3.48 -5.40
N PRO A 512 -25.29 2.48 -6.26
CA PRO A 512 -25.27 2.64 -7.71
C PRO A 512 -26.62 3.15 -8.26
N ALA A 513 -27.73 2.91 -7.55
CA ALA A 513 -29.05 3.40 -7.94
C ALA A 513 -29.14 4.93 -7.83
N SER A 514 -28.67 5.47 -6.71
CA SER A 514 -28.66 6.91 -6.48
C SER A 514 -27.62 7.61 -7.33
N ALA A 515 -26.43 7.01 -7.48
CA ALA A 515 -25.39 7.52 -8.35
C ALA A 515 -25.90 7.69 -9.80
N LEU A 516 -26.59 6.69 -10.37
CA LEU A 516 -27.21 6.83 -11.70
C LEU A 516 -28.21 7.98 -11.78
N ARG A 517 -29.10 8.14 -10.77
CA ARG A 517 -30.05 9.27 -10.75
C ARG A 517 -29.34 10.62 -10.71
N HIS A 518 -28.20 10.71 -10.03
CA HIS A 518 -27.40 11.94 -9.96
C HIS A 518 -26.70 12.22 -11.30
N LEU A 519 -26.14 11.19 -11.93
CA LEU A 519 -25.58 11.28 -13.27
C LEU A 519 -26.64 11.69 -14.31
N GLU A 520 -27.85 11.12 -14.24
CA GLU A 520 -28.98 11.47 -15.11
C GLU A 520 -29.33 12.94 -14.96
N ALA A 521 -29.43 13.42 -13.72
CA ALA A 521 -29.74 14.83 -13.45
C ALA A 521 -28.66 15.80 -13.97
N LEU A 522 -27.39 15.39 -13.98
CA LEU A 522 -26.26 16.23 -14.41
C LEU A 522 -26.03 16.21 -15.92
N ALA A 523 -26.21 15.05 -16.55
CA ALA A 523 -25.83 14.80 -17.94
C ALA A 523 -27.01 14.86 -18.93
N SER A 524 -28.26 14.80 -18.46
CA SER A 524 -29.44 14.81 -19.35
C SER A 524 -29.77 16.19 -19.93
N GLY A 525 -30.33 16.18 -21.14
CA GLY A 525 -30.83 17.36 -21.84
C GLY A 525 -29.83 18.02 -22.80
N VAL A 526 -30.32 19.03 -23.54
CA VAL A 526 -29.59 19.69 -24.64
C VAL A 526 -28.90 21.01 -24.24
N THR A 527 -28.83 21.30 -22.94
CA THR A 527 -28.25 22.56 -22.46
C THR A 527 -26.72 22.55 -22.54
N ARG A 528 -26.12 23.75 -22.66
CA ARG A 528 -24.66 23.92 -22.59
C ARG A 528 -24.07 23.36 -21.28
N LYS A 529 -24.81 23.47 -20.16
CA LYS A 529 -24.46 22.86 -18.85
C LYS A 529 -24.30 21.35 -18.99
N ALA A 530 -25.32 20.67 -19.54
CA ALA A 530 -25.30 19.21 -19.71
C ALA A 530 -24.20 18.73 -20.66
N ALA A 531 -23.88 19.50 -21.72
CA ALA A 531 -22.78 19.19 -22.63
C ALA A 531 -21.40 19.28 -21.94
N ILE A 532 -21.17 20.31 -21.12
CA ILE A 532 -19.93 20.46 -20.35
C ILE A 532 -19.82 19.37 -19.29
N GLN A 533 -20.91 19.09 -18.55
CA GLN A 533 -20.95 18.04 -17.54
C GLN A 533 -20.65 16.64 -18.12
N ARG A 534 -21.20 16.30 -19.29
CA ARG A 534 -20.85 15.03 -19.99
C ARG A 534 -19.36 14.90 -20.32
N THR A 535 -18.67 16.01 -20.51
CA THR A 535 -17.23 16.03 -20.79
C THR A 535 -16.40 15.87 -19.52
N LEU A 536 -16.86 16.43 -18.39
CA LEU A 536 -16.13 16.47 -17.12
C LEU A 536 -16.39 15.27 -16.22
N LEU A 537 -17.62 14.74 -16.22
CA LEU A 537 -18.04 13.62 -15.38
C LEU A 537 -17.17 12.36 -15.50
N PRO A 538 -16.62 11.93 -16.66
CA PRO A 538 -15.82 10.71 -16.71
C PRO A 538 -14.55 10.82 -15.85
N VAL A 539 -13.95 12.00 -15.79
CA VAL A 539 -12.75 12.28 -15.00
C VAL A 539 -13.12 12.45 -13.53
N LEU A 540 -14.17 13.23 -13.24
CA LEU A 540 -14.69 13.43 -11.88
C LEU A 540 -15.12 12.11 -11.22
N LEU A 541 -15.73 11.19 -11.98
CA LEU A 541 -16.14 9.86 -11.48
C LEU A 541 -14.94 9.01 -11.03
N GLY A 542 -13.79 9.13 -11.71
CA GLY A 542 -12.55 8.52 -11.26
C GLY A 542 -12.08 9.11 -9.93
N TRP A 543 -12.03 10.44 -9.83
CA TRP A 543 -11.61 11.10 -8.59
C TRP A 543 -12.56 10.85 -7.41
N PHE A 544 -13.87 10.79 -7.65
CA PHE A 544 -14.84 10.39 -6.61
C PHE A 544 -14.62 8.95 -6.17
N ALA A 545 -14.39 8.03 -7.12
CA ALA A 545 -14.12 6.62 -6.84
C ALA A 545 -12.85 6.40 -6.00
N ASP A 546 -11.83 7.23 -6.21
CA ASP A 546 -10.57 7.21 -5.45
C ASP A 546 -10.65 7.97 -4.11
N SER A 547 -11.81 8.53 -3.76
CA SER A 547 -12.02 9.30 -2.53
C SER A 547 -12.75 8.49 -1.44
N ALA A 548 -12.81 9.03 -0.22
CA ALA A 548 -13.37 8.34 0.96
C ALA A 548 -14.86 8.01 0.85
N ASP A 549 -15.66 8.86 0.20
CA ASP A 549 -17.10 8.63 -0.03
C ASP A 549 -17.48 9.07 -1.46
N PRO A 550 -17.46 8.12 -2.43
CA PRO A 550 -17.80 8.39 -3.83
C PRO A 550 -19.26 8.83 -4.01
N ASP A 551 -20.19 8.22 -3.25
CA ASP A 551 -21.63 8.51 -3.32
C ASP A 551 -21.94 9.92 -2.81
N ALA A 552 -21.39 10.30 -1.64
CA ALA A 552 -21.56 11.65 -1.11
C ALA A 552 -20.88 12.70 -1.98
N GLY A 553 -19.71 12.39 -2.53
CA GLY A 553 -19.01 13.25 -3.50
C GLY A 553 -19.88 13.62 -4.69
N LEU A 554 -20.43 12.61 -5.35
CA LEU A 554 -21.30 12.79 -6.51
C LEU A 554 -22.60 13.54 -6.17
N LEU A 555 -23.21 13.23 -5.03
CA LEU A 555 -24.40 13.95 -4.54
C LEU A 555 -24.09 15.43 -4.28
N ASN A 556 -23.01 15.72 -3.57
CA ASN A 556 -22.64 17.09 -3.22
C ASN A 556 -22.22 17.88 -4.47
N PHE A 557 -21.52 17.24 -5.41
CA PHE A 557 -21.20 17.82 -6.70
C PHE A 557 -22.45 18.20 -7.50
N ARG A 558 -23.48 17.34 -7.47
CA ARG A 558 -24.78 17.67 -8.05
C ARG A 558 -25.39 18.91 -7.40
N LYS A 559 -25.46 18.94 -6.07
CA LYS A 559 -26.06 20.08 -5.34
C LYS A 559 -25.33 21.40 -5.64
N VAL A 560 -24.00 21.40 -5.65
CA VAL A 560 -23.19 22.58 -6.01
C VAL A 560 -23.43 22.97 -7.47
N SER A 561 -23.46 22.00 -8.38
CA SER A 561 -23.75 22.22 -9.80
C SER A 561 -25.18 22.71 -10.07
N ASP A 562 -26.15 22.42 -9.20
CA ASP A 562 -27.51 22.95 -9.29
C ASP A 562 -27.59 24.38 -8.76
N ALA A 563 -26.84 24.72 -7.70
CA ALA A 563 -26.73 26.08 -7.18
C ALA A 563 -25.98 27.03 -8.13
N LEU A 564 -24.87 26.59 -8.72
CA LEU A 564 -23.96 27.41 -9.54
C LEU A 564 -24.01 27.12 -11.04
N GLY A 565 -24.79 26.14 -11.50
CA GLY A 565 -24.75 25.69 -12.90
C GLY A 565 -25.23 26.71 -13.93
N LYS A 566 -25.82 27.83 -13.49
CA LYS A 566 -26.21 28.96 -14.35
C LYS A 566 -25.14 30.04 -14.42
N THR A 567 -24.11 29.97 -13.59
CA THR A 567 -23.06 30.99 -13.47
C THR A 567 -21.93 30.68 -14.47
N PRO A 568 -21.69 31.53 -15.50
CA PRO A 568 -20.77 31.20 -16.59
C PRO A 568 -19.31 30.97 -16.16
N TRP A 569 -18.87 31.56 -15.05
CA TRP A 569 -17.51 31.40 -14.55
C TRP A 569 -17.29 30.01 -13.91
N TYR A 570 -18.28 29.44 -13.23
CA TYR A 570 -18.17 28.14 -12.58
C TYR A 570 -17.93 27.01 -13.58
N LEU A 571 -18.69 26.99 -14.67
CA LEU A 571 -18.52 26.00 -15.73
C LEU A 571 -17.23 26.21 -16.54
N ARG A 572 -16.68 27.43 -16.56
CA ARG A 572 -15.36 27.69 -17.16
C ARG A 572 -14.24 27.20 -16.25
N LEU A 573 -14.32 27.51 -14.95
CA LEU A 573 -13.37 27.04 -13.93
C LEU A 573 -13.18 25.53 -14.02
N LEU A 574 -14.28 24.75 -13.97
CA LEU A 574 -14.18 23.28 -14.03
C LEU A 574 -13.67 22.71 -15.36
N ARG A 575 -13.80 23.46 -16.46
CA ARG A 575 -13.40 23.00 -17.80
C ARG A 575 -11.98 23.39 -18.16
N ASP A 576 -11.61 24.61 -17.77
CA ASP A 576 -10.37 25.26 -18.19
C ASP A 576 -9.26 25.06 -17.13
N GLU A 577 -9.61 24.74 -15.87
CA GLU A 577 -8.68 24.46 -14.76
C GLU A 577 -8.91 23.05 -14.17
N GLY A 578 -8.15 22.06 -14.66
CA GLY A 578 -8.28 20.66 -14.22
C GLY A 578 -8.04 20.44 -12.72
N ALA A 579 -7.06 21.15 -12.16
CA ALA A 579 -6.73 21.09 -10.73
C ALA A 579 -7.90 21.58 -9.84
N ALA A 580 -8.65 22.60 -10.27
CA ALA A 580 -9.82 23.09 -9.53
C ALA A 580 -10.94 22.06 -9.47
N ALA A 581 -11.15 21.32 -10.57
CA ALA A 581 -12.13 20.26 -10.65
C ALA A 581 -11.73 19.04 -9.79
N GLU A 582 -10.43 18.72 -9.75
CA GLU A 582 -9.88 17.66 -8.91
C GLU A 582 -9.99 17.99 -7.42
N ASN A 583 -9.58 19.20 -7.03
CA ASN A 583 -9.72 19.71 -5.67
C ASN A 583 -11.18 19.71 -5.22
N LEU A 584 -12.09 20.14 -6.11
CA LEU A 584 -13.52 20.09 -5.84
C LEU A 584 -13.99 18.65 -5.60
N ALA A 585 -13.57 17.69 -6.43
CA ALA A 585 -13.98 16.30 -6.25
C ALA A 585 -13.56 15.74 -4.88
N ARG A 586 -12.29 15.95 -4.50
CA ARG A 586 -11.73 15.52 -3.22
C ARG A 586 -12.44 16.16 -2.02
N VAL A 587 -12.62 17.49 -2.05
CA VAL A 587 -13.31 18.23 -0.98
C VAL A 587 -14.75 17.76 -0.81
N LEU A 588 -15.43 17.44 -1.91
CA LEU A 588 -16.82 16.97 -1.87
C LEU A 588 -16.99 15.55 -1.33
N SER A 589 -15.93 14.72 -1.43
CA SER A 589 -15.90 13.34 -0.98
C SER A 589 -15.22 13.11 0.38
N ALA A 590 -14.55 14.11 0.96
CA ALA A 590 -13.76 13.97 2.20
C ALA A 590 -14.58 14.01 3.52
N GLY A 591 -15.90 14.20 3.45
CA GLY A 591 -16.79 14.20 4.62
C GLY A 591 -17.89 15.27 4.54
N ARG A 592 -18.54 15.57 5.67
CA ARG A 592 -19.70 16.50 5.70
C ARG A 592 -19.34 17.97 5.87
N LEU A 593 -18.29 18.29 6.63
CA LEU A 593 -18.00 19.66 7.05
C LEU A 593 -17.78 20.61 5.87
N ALA A 594 -16.77 20.33 5.01
CA ALA A 594 -16.44 21.21 3.90
C ALA A 594 -17.59 21.31 2.87
N PRO A 595 -18.27 20.22 2.48
CA PRO A 595 -19.46 20.32 1.62
C PRO A 595 -20.60 21.10 2.25
N ASP A 596 -20.88 20.95 3.55
CA ASP A 596 -21.94 21.70 4.22
C ASP A 596 -21.63 23.20 4.27
N LEU A 597 -20.37 23.57 4.51
CA LEU A 597 -19.92 24.97 4.44
C LEU A 597 -20.05 25.52 3.02
N LEU A 598 -19.67 24.74 2.01
CA LEU A 598 -19.73 25.11 0.60
C LEU A 598 -21.17 25.25 0.09
N LEU A 599 -22.08 24.36 0.48
CA LEU A 599 -23.48 24.44 0.07
C LEU A 599 -24.19 25.68 0.62
N ARG A 600 -23.70 26.23 1.72
CA ARG A 600 -24.18 27.49 2.33
C ARG A 600 -23.53 28.74 1.70
N ALA A 601 -22.40 28.59 1.01
CA ALA A 601 -21.70 29.64 0.26
C ALA A 601 -21.08 29.08 -1.03
N PRO A 602 -21.89 28.68 -2.04
CA PRO A 602 -21.39 27.98 -3.22
C PRO A 602 -20.34 28.78 -4.01
N GLU A 603 -20.39 30.11 -3.97
CA GLU A 603 -19.36 30.99 -4.55
C GLU A 603 -17.94 30.72 -4.04
N ALA A 604 -17.78 30.10 -2.85
CA ALA A 604 -16.48 29.73 -2.32
C ALA A 604 -15.77 28.64 -3.14
N VAL A 605 -16.44 27.98 -4.10
CA VAL A 605 -15.79 27.09 -5.08
C VAL A 605 -14.65 27.81 -5.82
N ALA A 606 -14.73 29.13 -6.01
CA ALA A 606 -13.68 29.90 -6.65
C ALA A 606 -12.32 29.81 -5.92
N LEU A 607 -12.32 29.49 -4.61
CA LEU A 607 -11.10 29.32 -3.83
C LEU A 607 -10.31 28.06 -4.19
N LEU A 608 -10.93 27.09 -4.88
CA LEU A 608 -10.32 25.81 -5.24
C LEU A 608 -9.48 25.88 -6.54
N GLY A 609 -9.59 26.97 -7.31
CA GLY A 609 -8.77 27.22 -8.49
C GLY A 609 -7.59 28.15 -8.22
N ASP A 610 -6.83 28.47 -9.27
CA ASP A 610 -5.69 29.39 -9.19
C ASP A 610 -6.21 30.82 -9.00
N GLY A 611 -6.36 31.21 -7.74
CA GLY A 611 -7.08 32.42 -7.32
C GLY A 611 -6.64 33.70 -8.04
N ASP A 612 -7.63 34.44 -8.55
CA ASP A 612 -7.76 35.89 -8.77
C ASP A 612 -6.56 36.72 -9.28
N GLY A 613 -5.44 36.12 -9.67
CA GLY A 613 -4.18 36.82 -9.95
C GLY A 613 -3.53 37.46 -8.71
N ARG A 614 -3.85 37.02 -7.49
CA ARG A 614 -3.31 37.56 -6.22
C ARG A 614 -2.68 36.53 -5.27
N GLY A 615 -2.34 35.33 -5.76
CA GLY A 615 -1.61 34.29 -5.02
C GLY A 615 -2.43 33.58 -3.93
N GLY A 616 -2.29 32.25 -3.84
CA GLY A 616 -2.71 31.45 -2.67
C GLY A 616 -4.22 31.24 -2.50
N GLY A 617 -4.90 30.58 -3.44
CA GLY A 617 -6.35 30.33 -3.37
C GLY A 617 -6.81 29.60 -2.09
N LEU A 618 -6.03 28.63 -1.61
CA LEU A 618 -6.34 27.83 -0.42
C LEU A 618 -5.50 28.18 0.83
N GLU A 619 -4.55 29.10 0.73
CA GLU A 619 -3.72 29.48 1.88
C GLU A 619 -4.55 30.23 2.94
N PRO A 620 -4.52 29.80 4.21
CA PRO A 620 -5.20 30.50 5.30
C PRO A 620 -4.75 31.96 5.41
N ARG A 621 -5.69 32.86 5.68
CA ARG A 621 -5.41 34.29 5.82
C ARG A 621 -4.89 34.61 7.22
N GLU A 622 -3.95 35.56 7.30
CA GLU A 622 -3.42 36.07 8.56
C GLU A 622 -4.49 36.81 9.38
N ARG A 623 -4.36 36.73 10.71
CA ARG A 623 -5.26 37.34 11.68
C ARG A 623 -5.58 38.82 11.41
N GLU A 624 -4.57 39.64 11.14
CA GLU A 624 -4.74 41.07 10.93
C GLU A 624 -5.67 41.37 9.75
N HIS A 625 -5.56 40.59 8.67
CA HIS A 625 -6.40 40.75 7.50
C HIS A 625 -7.87 40.39 7.80
N LEU A 626 -8.07 39.30 8.53
CA LEU A 626 -9.41 38.85 8.97
C LEU A 626 -10.06 39.87 9.90
N GLU A 627 -9.32 40.39 10.86
CA GLU A 627 -9.79 41.42 11.79
C GLU A 627 -10.17 42.71 11.05
N GLN A 628 -9.33 43.18 10.12
CA GLN A 628 -9.63 44.36 9.32
C GLN A 628 -10.90 44.20 8.50
N GLU A 629 -11.09 43.05 7.83
CA GLU A 629 -12.31 42.77 7.06
C GLU A 629 -13.56 42.78 7.93
N ILE A 630 -13.50 42.08 9.07
CA ILE A 630 -14.62 41.98 10.02
C ILE A 630 -14.94 43.34 10.63
N LEU A 631 -13.95 44.06 11.15
CA LEU A 631 -14.14 45.37 11.79
C LEU A 631 -14.69 46.41 10.82
N ALA A 632 -14.23 46.40 9.57
CA ALA A 632 -14.75 47.30 8.53
C ALA A 632 -16.24 47.04 8.26
N ALA A 633 -16.68 45.79 8.28
CA ALA A 633 -18.09 45.45 8.11
C ALA A 633 -18.94 45.74 9.36
N VAL A 634 -18.40 45.52 10.56
CA VAL A 634 -19.01 45.92 11.83
C VAL A 634 -19.25 47.44 11.84
N GLY A 635 -18.31 48.24 11.34
CA GLY A 635 -18.44 49.69 11.23
C GLY A 635 -19.55 50.15 10.27
N ARG A 636 -19.85 49.36 9.23
CA ARG A 636 -20.91 49.64 8.24
C ARG A 636 -22.29 49.10 8.64
N SER A 637 -22.37 48.25 9.66
CA SER A 637 -23.61 47.60 10.07
C SER A 637 -24.52 48.55 10.87
N GLU A 638 -25.83 48.39 10.73
CA GLU A 638 -26.86 49.21 11.40
C GLU A 638 -27.16 48.75 12.84
N GLY A 639 -26.74 47.54 13.20
CA GLY A 639 -26.92 47.00 14.56
C GLY A 639 -26.09 45.74 14.82
N PRO A 640 -25.98 45.31 16.09
CA PRO A 640 -25.05 44.26 16.50
C PRO A 640 -25.40 42.89 15.92
N GLY A 641 -26.68 42.58 15.71
CA GLY A 641 -27.11 41.33 15.06
C GLY A 641 -26.62 41.20 13.62
N GLN A 642 -26.70 42.28 12.83
CA GLN A 642 -26.21 42.30 11.44
C GLN A 642 -24.68 42.24 11.39
N ALA A 643 -24.00 42.96 12.30
CA ALA A 643 -22.55 42.96 12.41
C ALA A 643 -22.00 41.54 12.72
N VAL A 644 -22.61 40.84 13.69
CA VAL A 644 -22.22 39.48 14.05
C VAL A 644 -22.56 38.47 12.96
N ALA A 645 -23.68 38.64 12.24
CA ALA A 645 -23.99 37.82 11.07
C ALA A 645 -22.91 37.94 9.98
N PHE A 646 -22.39 39.16 9.72
CA PHE A 646 -21.27 39.33 8.79
C PHE A 646 -19.99 38.62 9.29
N ALA A 647 -19.63 38.81 10.56
CA ALA A 647 -18.46 38.15 11.16
C ALA A 647 -18.55 36.62 11.04
N ARG A 648 -19.74 36.05 11.24
CA ARG A 648 -20.00 34.61 11.06
C ARG A 648 -19.96 34.16 9.60
N GLY A 649 -20.34 35.03 8.65
CA GLY A 649 -20.17 34.79 7.23
C GLY A 649 -18.70 34.70 6.80
N VAL A 650 -17.85 35.62 7.28
CA VAL A 650 -16.39 35.54 7.08
C VAL A 650 -15.84 34.26 7.71
N ARG A 651 -16.26 33.94 8.94
CA ARG A 651 -15.90 32.68 9.61
C ARG A 651 -16.24 31.45 8.77
N ARG A 652 -17.45 31.36 8.21
CA ARG A 652 -17.85 30.23 7.34
C ARG A 652 -16.93 30.08 6.13
N ARG A 653 -16.63 31.18 5.43
CA ARG A 653 -15.78 31.19 4.23
C ARG A 653 -14.36 30.71 4.54
N GLU A 654 -13.78 31.21 5.63
CA GLU A 654 -12.40 30.90 5.99
C GLU A 654 -12.25 29.53 6.68
N LEU A 655 -13.30 29.05 7.35
CA LEU A 655 -13.39 27.64 7.76
C LEU A 655 -13.41 26.71 6.54
N PHE A 656 -14.16 27.06 5.48
CA PHE A 656 -14.14 26.29 4.25
C PHE A 656 -12.76 26.31 3.59
N ARG A 657 -12.12 27.48 3.47
CA ARG A 657 -10.77 27.60 2.91
C ARG A 657 -9.79 26.69 3.65
N THR A 658 -9.76 26.79 4.98
CA THR A 658 -8.87 26.00 5.83
C THR A 658 -9.14 24.51 5.69
N ALA A 659 -10.41 24.09 5.70
CA ALA A 659 -10.79 22.69 5.52
C ALA A 659 -10.45 22.16 4.12
N ALA A 660 -10.64 22.96 3.07
CA ALA A 660 -10.30 22.58 1.71
C ALA A 660 -8.78 22.47 1.52
N ALA A 661 -8.00 23.38 2.11
CA ALA A 661 -6.54 23.33 2.10
C ALA A 661 -6.00 22.06 2.79
N ASP A 662 -6.51 21.78 3.99
CA ASP A 662 -6.21 20.58 4.78
C ASP A 662 -6.49 19.29 4.00
N ILE A 663 -7.67 19.19 3.38
CA ILE A 663 -8.05 18.03 2.55
C ILE A 663 -7.14 17.91 1.33
N VAL A 664 -6.96 18.98 0.55
CA VAL A 664 -6.16 18.93 -0.68
C VAL A 664 -4.71 18.56 -0.39
N ALA A 665 -4.10 19.17 0.63
CA ALA A 665 -2.72 18.88 1.04
C ALA A 665 -2.54 17.47 1.60
N SER A 666 -3.57 16.92 2.28
CA SER A 666 -3.54 15.54 2.79
C SER A 666 -3.62 14.48 1.68
N TYR A 667 -4.39 14.73 0.62
CA TYR A 667 -4.52 13.77 -0.48
C TYR A 667 -3.38 13.87 -1.51
N GLY A 668 -2.80 15.06 -1.75
CA GLY A 668 -1.72 15.29 -2.73
C GLY A 668 -2.15 15.19 -4.20
N THR A 669 -1.83 16.15 -5.06
CA THR A 669 -2.17 16.10 -6.49
C THR A 669 -1.11 15.35 -7.31
N GLU A 670 -1.41 15.00 -8.57
CA GLU A 670 -0.41 14.41 -9.48
C GLU A 670 0.82 15.32 -9.69
N GLU A 671 0.66 16.63 -9.52
CA GLU A 671 1.71 17.64 -9.68
C GLU A 671 2.40 18.00 -8.36
N ALA A 672 1.78 17.72 -7.20
CA ALA A 672 2.31 17.99 -5.88
C ALA A 672 1.92 16.85 -4.90
N PRO A 673 2.84 15.91 -4.58
CA PRO A 673 2.55 14.83 -3.63
C PRO A 673 2.14 15.39 -2.27
N GLY A 674 1.31 14.64 -1.55
CA GLY A 674 0.76 15.05 -0.25
C GLY A 674 1.86 15.39 0.74
N ASP A 675 1.57 16.32 1.65
CA ASP A 675 2.56 16.77 2.63
C ASP A 675 2.99 15.59 3.52
N ALA A 676 4.29 15.31 3.55
CA ALA A 676 4.86 14.24 4.34
C ALA A 676 4.81 14.54 5.85
N ASP A 677 4.73 15.82 6.24
CA ASP A 677 4.61 16.26 7.64
C ASP A 677 3.15 16.57 8.00
N GLN A 678 2.42 15.53 8.41
CA GLN A 678 1.06 15.63 8.97
C GLN A 678 0.99 16.60 10.17
N GLY A 679 2.07 16.74 10.94
CA GLY A 679 2.15 17.66 12.07
C GLY A 679 2.10 19.13 11.63
N ALA A 680 2.76 19.48 10.52
CA ALA A 680 2.77 20.84 9.98
C ALA A 680 1.36 21.28 9.53
N LEU A 681 0.63 20.41 8.83
CA LEU A 681 -0.77 20.65 8.45
C LEU A 681 -1.67 20.86 9.69
N VAL A 682 -1.44 20.05 10.70
CA VAL A 682 -2.10 20.11 12.00
C VAL A 682 -1.84 21.47 12.69
N GLU A 683 -0.61 21.97 12.72
CA GLU A 683 -0.33 23.33 13.23
C GLU A 683 -0.97 24.43 12.41
N LEU A 684 -0.93 24.32 11.07
CA LEU A 684 -1.53 25.28 10.15
C LEU A 684 -3.04 25.44 10.40
N VAL A 685 -3.76 24.32 10.49
CA VAL A 685 -5.21 24.31 10.78
C VAL A 685 -5.49 24.89 12.17
N GLY A 686 -4.72 24.47 13.18
CA GLY A 686 -4.88 24.94 14.56
C GLY A 686 -4.70 26.46 14.69
N GLY A 687 -3.66 26.99 14.05
CA GLY A 687 -3.39 28.43 13.98
C GLY A 687 -4.48 29.18 13.23
N ALA A 688 -4.82 28.75 12.01
CA ALA A 688 -5.82 29.40 11.17
C ALA A 688 -7.21 29.49 11.85
N VAL A 689 -7.66 28.41 12.49
CA VAL A 689 -8.95 28.38 13.20
C VAL A 689 -8.89 29.27 14.45
N SER A 690 -7.75 29.36 15.13
CA SER A 690 -7.55 30.22 16.31
C SER A 690 -7.55 31.69 15.92
N ASP A 691 -6.79 32.08 14.90
CA ASP A 691 -6.76 33.45 14.37
C ASP A 691 -8.15 33.90 13.90
N LEU A 692 -8.87 33.03 13.19
CA LEU A 692 -10.24 33.29 12.76
C LEU A 692 -11.20 33.47 13.95
N THR A 693 -11.00 32.69 15.02
CA THR A 693 -11.80 32.79 16.25
C THR A 693 -11.52 34.09 16.99
N ALA A 694 -10.24 34.48 17.12
CA ALA A 694 -9.84 35.77 17.69
C ALA A 694 -10.45 36.94 16.91
N ALA A 695 -10.36 36.92 15.58
CA ALA A 695 -10.93 37.96 14.71
C ALA A 695 -12.46 38.06 14.84
N THR A 696 -13.15 36.91 14.94
CA THR A 696 -14.60 36.85 15.17
C THR A 696 -14.97 37.47 16.53
N LEU A 697 -14.21 37.17 17.58
CA LEU A 697 -14.43 37.73 18.92
C LEU A 697 -14.16 39.24 18.97
N ALA A 698 -13.08 39.71 18.34
CA ALA A 698 -12.76 41.14 18.24
C ALA A 698 -13.86 41.93 17.53
N GLY A 699 -14.36 41.41 16.39
CA GLY A 699 -15.50 42.00 15.68
C GLY A 699 -16.78 42.03 16.50
N THR A 700 -17.08 40.95 17.21
CA THR A 700 -18.28 40.85 18.07
C THR A 700 -18.18 41.80 19.25
N LEU A 701 -17.04 41.86 19.93
CA LEU A 701 -16.77 42.81 21.01
C LEU A 701 -16.98 44.25 20.52
N ARG A 702 -16.42 44.60 19.37
CA ARG A 702 -16.59 45.93 18.78
C ARG A 702 -18.05 46.24 18.46
N ALA A 703 -18.80 45.26 17.93
CA ALA A 703 -20.22 45.43 17.63
C ALA A 703 -21.06 45.72 18.88
N VAL A 704 -20.83 44.96 19.96
CA VAL A 704 -21.54 45.11 21.23
C VAL A 704 -21.18 46.42 21.93
N VAL A 705 -19.89 46.77 21.95
CA VAL A 705 -19.43 48.04 22.54
C VAL A 705 -20.02 49.24 21.80
N ARG A 706 -20.05 49.19 20.46
CA ARG A 706 -20.63 50.24 19.62
C ARG A 706 -22.11 50.47 19.89
N ASP A 707 -22.86 49.39 20.06
CA ASP A 707 -24.31 49.45 20.29
C ASP A 707 -24.63 50.02 21.68
N GLY A 708 -23.91 49.60 22.72
CA GLY A 708 -24.19 50.03 24.10
C GLY A 708 -23.55 51.36 24.50
N TRP A 709 -22.35 51.68 23.98
CA TRP A 709 -21.50 52.77 24.50
C TRP A 709 -20.77 53.57 23.41
N GLY A 710 -21.07 53.36 22.13
CA GLY A 710 -20.36 54.01 21.03
C GLY A 710 -18.89 53.56 20.95
N ASP A 711 -17.94 54.49 20.99
CA ASP A 711 -16.54 54.11 20.77
C ASP A 711 -15.80 53.62 22.02
N THR A 712 -16.29 53.97 23.21
CA THR A 712 -15.52 53.79 24.46
C THR A 712 -16.38 53.19 25.56
N LEU A 713 -16.05 51.97 25.96
CA LEU A 713 -16.62 51.30 27.14
C LEU A 713 -16.11 51.97 28.44
N PRO A 714 -16.95 52.12 29.50
CA PRO A 714 -16.56 52.73 30.78
C PRO A 714 -15.51 51.92 31.57
N THR A 715 -15.11 50.77 31.05
CA THR A 715 -14.03 49.92 31.56
C THR A 715 -13.09 49.57 30.39
N ARG A 716 -11.80 49.42 30.65
CA ARG A 716 -10.93 48.63 29.78
C ARG A 716 -11.39 47.17 29.89
N PHE A 717 -11.32 46.43 28.80
CA PHE A 717 -11.85 45.07 28.72
C PHE A 717 -10.97 44.23 27.80
N ALA A 718 -10.53 43.07 28.27
CA ALA A 718 -9.70 42.14 27.52
C ALA A 718 -10.28 40.72 27.62
N VAL A 719 -10.18 40.00 26.51
CA VAL A 719 -10.50 38.58 26.39
C VAL A 719 -9.18 37.83 26.30
N ILE A 720 -8.99 36.87 27.20
CA ILE A 720 -7.80 36.03 27.27
C ILE A 720 -8.20 34.65 26.78
N GLY A 721 -7.64 34.18 25.67
CA GLY A 721 -7.80 32.82 25.19
C GLY A 721 -7.12 31.83 26.13
N MET A 722 -7.76 30.69 26.34
CA MET A 722 -7.32 29.62 27.22
C MET A 722 -7.36 28.28 26.49
N GLY A 723 -6.89 27.21 27.14
CA GLY A 723 -7.02 25.84 26.63
C GLY A 723 -6.48 25.68 25.21
N ARG A 724 -7.27 25.06 24.32
CA ARG A 724 -6.89 24.88 22.91
C ARG A 724 -6.91 26.19 22.12
N PHE A 725 -7.72 27.16 22.53
CA PHE A 725 -7.80 28.45 21.84
C PHE A 725 -6.52 29.25 22.03
N GLY A 726 -6.13 29.49 23.27
CA GLY A 726 -4.85 30.17 23.56
C GLY A 726 -3.63 29.31 23.21
N GLY A 727 -3.78 28.00 23.05
CA GLY A 727 -2.72 27.10 22.57
C GLY A 727 -2.50 27.09 21.05
N HIS A 728 -3.35 27.74 20.25
CA HIS A 728 -3.39 27.61 18.78
C HIS A 728 -3.66 26.18 18.29
N GLU A 729 -4.54 25.46 19.00
CA GLU A 729 -4.83 24.03 18.81
C GLU A 729 -6.33 23.77 18.61
N LEU A 730 -7.09 24.77 18.13
CA LEU A 730 -8.50 24.59 17.79
C LEU A 730 -8.67 23.67 16.58
N GLY A 731 -9.59 22.72 16.69
CA GLY A 731 -10.20 22.03 15.55
C GLY A 731 -11.49 22.73 15.09
N TYR A 732 -12.02 22.36 13.92
CA TYR A 732 -13.16 23.02 13.27
C TYR A 732 -14.43 23.16 14.12
N GLY A 733 -14.68 22.23 15.04
CA GLY A 733 -15.84 22.23 15.95
C GLY A 733 -15.53 22.66 17.38
N SER A 734 -14.39 23.32 17.62
CA SER A 734 -13.97 23.67 18.98
C SER A 734 -14.65 24.93 19.51
N ASP A 735 -14.92 24.93 20.81
CA ASP A 735 -15.38 26.09 21.57
C ASP A 735 -14.24 27.08 21.80
N ALA A 736 -14.58 28.34 22.10
CA ALA A 736 -13.63 29.36 22.49
C ALA A 736 -13.51 29.42 24.02
N ASP A 737 -12.52 28.71 24.57
CA ASP A 737 -12.16 28.78 25.99
C ASP A 737 -11.54 30.15 26.30
N VAL A 738 -12.14 30.96 27.18
CA VAL A 738 -11.68 32.33 27.49
C VAL A 738 -11.79 32.72 28.96
N LEU A 739 -11.02 33.74 29.36
CA LEU A 739 -11.23 34.55 30.56
C LEU A 739 -11.55 35.99 30.17
N PHE A 740 -12.37 36.66 30.98
CA PHE A 740 -12.71 38.07 30.80
C PHE A 740 -12.11 38.91 31.93
N VAL A 741 -11.27 39.87 31.54
CA VAL A 741 -10.58 40.78 32.45
C VAL A 741 -11.06 42.19 32.16
N HIS A 742 -11.35 42.96 33.19
CA HIS A 742 -11.68 44.37 33.02
C HIS A 742 -10.95 45.26 34.03
N GLU A 743 -10.85 46.55 33.75
CA GLU A 743 -10.32 47.55 34.67
C GLU A 743 -11.11 48.85 34.50
N PRO A 744 -11.76 49.38 35.56
CA PRO A 744 -12.49 50.64 35.48
C PRO A 744 -11.60 51.75 34.91
N ARG A 745 -12.15 52.58 34.02
CA ARG A 745 -11.43 53.77 33.54
C ARG A 745 -11.40 54.84 34.64
N ASP A 746 -10.44 55.75 34.54
CA ASP A 746 -10.29 56.84 35.51
C ASP A 746 -11.60 57.64 35.66
N GLY A 747 -12.09 57.76 36.89
CA GLY A 747 -13.33 58.47 37.22
C GLY A 747 -14.62 57.67 37.03
N VAL A 748 -14.57 56.39 36.66
CA VAL A 748 -15.73 55.50 36.58
C VAL A 748 -15.85 54.67 37.87
N GLU A 749 -17.05 54.64 38.45
CA GLU A 749 -17.36 53.82 39.63
C GLU A 749 -17.19 52.31 39.31
N GLU A 750 -16.58 51.55 40.24
CA GLU A 750 -16.28 50.13 40.02
C GLU A 750 -17.53 49.30 39.71
N GLN A 751 -18.66 49.63 40.34
CA GLN A 751 -19.94 48.95 40.12
C GLN A 751 -20.55 49.26 38.75
N GLU A 752 -20.30 50.44 38.17
CA GLU A 752 -20.73 50.80 36.82
C GLU A 752 -19.87 50.05 35.78
N ALA A 753 -18.55 50.09 35.96
CA ALA A 753 -17.59 49.37 35.12
C ALA A 753 -17.87 47.85 35.09
N ALA A 754 -18.12 47.24 36.25
CA ALA A 754 -18.45 45.82 36.35
C ALA A 754 -19.80 45.47 35.69
N ARG A 755 -20.82 46.32 35.81
CA ARG A 755 -22.10 46.12 35.11
C ARG A 755 -21.91 46.15 33.60
N ALA A 756 -21.19 47.14 33.08
CA ALA A 756 -20.90 47.24 31.65
C ALA A 756 -20.12 46.03 31.14
N ALA A 757 -19.09 45.58 31.87
CA ALA A 757 -18.32 44.38 31.53
C ALA A 757 -19.20 43.12 31.45
N ASN A 758 -20.10 42.92 32.42
CA ASN A 758 -21.01 41.77 32.41
C ASN A 758 -21.97 41.82 31.22
N THR A 759 -22.55 42.98 30.91
CA THR A 759 -23.43 43.15 29.76
C THR A 759 -22.71 42.83 28.45
N VAL A 760 -21.45 43.25 28.29
CA VAL A 760 -20.64 42.90 27.11
C VAL A 760 -20.51 41.38 26.97
N VAL A 761 -20.14 40.67 28.06
CA VAL A 761 -19.98 39.21 28.05
C VAL A 761 -21.29 38.50 27.71
N GLU A 762 -22.41 38.89 28.32
CA GLU A 762 -23.72 38.29 28.08
C GLU A 762 -24.16 38.46 26.62
N GLU A 763 -23.97 39.65 26.07
CA GLU A 763 -24.40 39.98 24.72
C GLU A 763 -23.52 39.32 23.65
N MET A 764 -22.19 39.27 23.87
CA MET A 764 -21.27 38.50 23.00
C MET A 764 -21.70 37.02 22.94
N ARG A 765 -21.97 36.40 24.10
CA ARG A 765 -22.42 35.00 24.17
C ARG A 765 -23.75 34.79 23.46
N ARG A 766 -24.70 35.71 23.64
CA ARG A 766 -26.02 35.65 23.01
C ARG A 766 -25.94 35.73 21.49
N LEU A 767 -25.24 36.75 20.96
CA LEU A 767 -25.20 37.03 19.51
C LEU A 767 -24.48 35.94 18.71
N LEU A 768 -23.38 35.39 19.24
CA LEU A 768 -22.63 34.32 18.57
C LEU A 768 -23.36 32.97 18.54
N GLN A 769 -24.37 32.80 19.40
CA GLN A 769 -25.20 31.60 19.50
C GLN A 769 -26.56 31.73 18.81
N LEU A 770 -26.90 32.90 18.25
CA LEU A 770 -28.18 33.07 17.55
C LEU A 770 -28.33 32.05 16.41
N PRO A 771 -29.51 31.43 16.23
CA PRO A 771 -29.77 30.57 15.09
C PRO A 771 -29.54 31.34 13.78
N SER A 772 -28.69 30.80 12.90
CA SER A 772 -28.42 31.36 11.58
C SER A 772 -28.01 30.25 10.60
N ALA A 773 -27.77 30.61 9.34
CA ALA A 773 -27.20 29.69 8.36
C ALA A 773 -25.74 29.29 8.69
N ASP A 774 -25.04 30.07 9.51
CA ASP A 774 -23.64 29.85 9.88
C ASP A 774 -23.48 28.98 11.12
N PRO A 775 -22.38 28.21 11.26
CA PRO A 775 -22.06 27.52 12.51
C PRO A 775 -22.04 28.50 13.71
N PRO A 776 -22.58 28.12 14.88
CA PRO A 776 -22.44 28.93 16.09
C PRO A 776 -21.00 28.88 16.61
N LEU A 777 -20.61 29.91 17.37
CA LEU A 777 -19.35 29.91 18.13
C LEU A 777 -19.69 29.95 19.62
N LEU A 778 -19.42 28.86 20.33
CA LEU A 778 -19.62 28.79 21.77
C LEU A 778 -18.44 29.43 22.49
N ILE A 779 -18.75 30.24 23.51
CA ILE A 779 -17.76 30.82 24.42
C ILE A 779 -17.87 30.07 25.75
N ASP A 780 -16.79 29.40 26.12
CA ASP A 780 -16.64 28.72 27.41
C ASP A 780 -15.75 29.57 28.33
N ALA A 781 -16.23 29.85 29.54
CA ALA A 781 -15.50 30.61 30.56
C ALA A 781 -15.32 29.81 31.85
N ASP A 782 -15.43 28.48 31.80
CA ASP A 782 -15.39 27.61 32.98
C ASP A 782 -14.00 27.49 33.63
N LEU A 783 -12.94 27.92 32.94
CA LEU A 783 -11.57 27.98 33.46
C LEU A 783 -11.29 29.21 34.37
N ARG A 784 -12.29 30.07 34.59
CA ARG A 784 -12.15 31.24 35.47
C ARG A 784 -12.02 30.84 36.95
N PRO A 785 -11.43 31.68 37.80
CA PRO A 785 -11.41 31.48 39.25
C PRO A 785 -12.78 31.10 39.81
N GLU A 786 -12.82 30.03 40.63
CA GLU A 786 -14.04 29.42 41.19
C GLU A 786 -14.99 28.76 40.15
N GLY A 787 -14.54 28.62 38.90
CA GLY A 787 -15.28 27.98 37.81
C GLY A 787 -16.67 28.57 37.62
N LYS A 788 -17.69 27.70 37.47
CA LYS A 788 -19.10 28.10 37.28
C LYS A 788 -19.66 28.96 38.42
N SER A 789 -19.10 28.84 39.63
CA SER A 789 -19.55 29.58 40.80
C SER A 789 -18.90 30.97 40.91
N GLY A 790 -17.85 31.24 40.15
CA GLY A 790 -17.18 32.53 40.11
C GLY A 790 -17.83 33.54 39.16
N PRO A 791 -17.60 34.85 39.37
CA PRO A 791 -18.09 35.89 38.47
C PRO A 791 -17.54 35.71 37.06
N LEU A 792 -18.39 35.92 36.04
CA LEU A 792 -18.05 35.72 34.63
C LEU A 792 -16.93 36.66 34.13
N VAL A 793 -16.81 37.83 34.73
CA VAL A 793 -15.80 38.85 34.45
C VAL A 793 -15.26 39.40 35.76
N ARG A 794 -13.94 39.61 35.84
CA ARG A 794 -13.25 40.07 37.06
C ARG A 794 -12.33 41.24 36.76
N THR A 795 -12.12 42.09 37.76
CA THR A 795 -11.11 43.13 37.67
C THR A 795 -9.70 42.54 37.70
N LEU A 796 -8.71 43.19 37.08
CA LEU A 796 -7.31 42.75 37.16
C LEU A 796 -6.85 42.62 38.63
N THR A 797 -7.21 43.58 39.49
CA THR A 797 -6.94 43.55 40.93
C THR A 797 -7.61 42.37 41.64
N SER A 798 -8.83 41.99 41.21
CA SER A 798 -9.52 40.81 41.74
C SER A 798 -8.82 39.51 41.35
N TYR A 799 -8.28 39.41 40.13
CA TYR A 799 -7.42 38.29 39.72
C TYR A 799 -6.14 38.22 40.56
N GLU A 800 -5.47 39.36 40.78
CA GLU A 800 -4.26 39.42 41.61
C GLU A 800 -4.53 38.96 43.05
N ALA A 801 -5.59 39.50 43.66
CA ALA A 801 -6.01 39.11 45.00
C ALA A 801 -6.36 37.62 45.09
N TYR A 802 -7.01 37.08 44.05
CA TYR A 802 -7.37 35.67 44.00
C TYR A 802 -6.13 34.77 43.94
N TYR A 803 -5.30 34.95 42.92
CA TYR A 803 -4.16 34.06 42.69
C TYR A 803 -3.11 34.17 43.81
N ARG A 804 -2.96 35.34 44.43
CA ARG A 804 -2.06 35.50 45.58
C ARG A 804 -2.46 34.64 46.78
N ARG A 805 -3.75 34.37 46.97
CA ARG A 805 -4.27 33.78 48.21
C ARG A 805 -4.84 32.37 48.05
N TRP A 806 -5.36 32.03 46.88
CA TRP A 806 -6.10 30.78 46.66
C TRP A 806 -5.68 30.02 45.39
N SER A 807 -4.63 30.43 44.68
CA SER A 807 -4.18 29.75 43.46
C SER A 807 -3.90 28.26 43.70
N LEU A 808 -4.47 27.43 42.83
CA LEU A 808 -4.24 26.00 42.78
C LEU A 808 -3.27 25.63 41.66
N VAL A 809 -2.55 24.51 41.83
CA VAL A 809 -1.51 24.06 40.88
C VAL A 809 -2.08 23.82 39.47
N TRP A 810 -3.31 23.30 39.37
CA TRP A 810 -3.97 23.08 38.07
C TRP A 810 -4.32 24.39 37.35
N GLU A 811 -4.57 25.48 38.09
CA GLU A 811 -4.83 26.80 37.50
C GLU A 811 -3.55 27.36 36.89
N SER A 812 -2.41 27.21 37.58
CA SER A 812 -1.09 27.54 37.02
C SER A 812 -0.80 26.76 35.74
N GLN A 813 -1.17 25.47 35.69
CA GLN A 813 -1.05 24.64 34.50
C GLN A 813 -1.96 25.15 33.36
N ALA A 814 -3.22 25.44 33.63
CA ALA A 814 -4.16 25.98 32.63
C ALA A 814 -3.70 27.34 32.08
N LEU A 815 -3.10 28.18 32.94
CA LEU A 815 -2.56 29.49 32.59
C LEU A 815 -1.36 29.41 31.63
N LEU A 816 -0.70 28.25 31.46
CA LEU A 816 0.29 28.06 30.38
C LEU A 816 -0.28 28.30 28.98
N ARG A 817 -1.61 28.22 28.84
CA ARG A 817 -2.33 28.50 27.58
C ARG A 817 -2.88 29.92 27.50
N ALA A 818 -2.68 30.77 28.51
CA ALA A 818 -3.25 32.11 28.53
C ALA A 818 -2.58 33.03 27.50
N GLU A 819 -3.38 33.59 26.58
CA GLU A 819 -2.96 34.52 25.52
C GLU A 819 -4.01 35.62 25.31
N PRO A 820 -3.65 36.91 25.22
CA PRO A 820 -4.62 37.96 24.86
C PRO A 820 -5.12 37.78 23.42
N VAL A 821 -6.43 37.66 23.22
CA VAL A 821 -7.03 37.36 21.91
C VAL A 821 -7.94 38.47 21.38
N ALA A 822 -8.52 39.32 22.24
CA ALA A 822 -9.32 40.47 21.82
C ALA A 822 -9.44 41.51 22.94
N GLY A 823 -9.73 42.77 22.58
CA GLY A 823 -9.96 43.86 23.52
C GLY A 823 -8.74 44.77 23.73
N ASP A 824 -8.60 45.33 24.93
CA ASP A 824 -7.54 46.27 25.30
C ASP A 824 -6.19 45.55 25.46
N GLU A 825 -5.25 45.84 24.55
CA GLU A 825 -3.94 45.18 24.49
C GLU A 825 -3.09 45.40 25.75
N ASP A 826 -3.14 46.61 26.34
CA ASP A 826 -2.39 46.95 27.54
C ASP A 826 -2.88 46.17 28.75
N LEU A 827 -4.20 46.10 28.94
CA LEU A 827 -4.81 45.28 29.98
C LEU A 827 -4.50 43.79 29.80
N GLY A 828 -4.56 43.29 28.56
CA GLY A 828 -4.21 41.92 28.23
C GLY A 828 -2.76 41.59 28.59
N ARG A 829 -1.81 42.46 28.23
CA ARG A 829 -0.39 42.32 28.59
C ARG A 829 -0.18 42.34 30.10
N ARG A 830 -0.82 43.27 30.82
CA ARG A 830 -0.74 43.34 32.30
C ARG A 830 -1.34 42.10 32.98
N PHE A 831 -2.36 41.49 32.39
CA PHE A 831 -2.86 40.19 32.86
C PHE A 831 -1.82 39.09 32.67
N ILE A 832 -1.11 39.07 31.53
CA ILE A 832 -0.02 38.11 31.30
C ILE A 832 1.12 38.31 32.31
N ASP A 833 1.55 39.56 32.54
CA ASP A 833 2.58 39.89 33.54
C ASP A 833 2.19 39.41 34.95
N LEU A 834 0.89 39.47 35.28
CA LEU A 834 0.35 39.00 36.55
C LEU A 834 0.45 37.47 36.70
N VAL A 835 0.19 36.71 35.63
CA VAL A 835 0.12 35.23 35.70
C VAL A 835 1.43 34.53 35.37
N ASP A 836 2.37 35.20 34.69
CA ASP A 836 3.69 34.65 34.34
C ASP A 836 4.46 34.07 35.53
N PRO A 837 4.53 34.73 36.70
CA PRO A 837 5.17 34.14 37.88
C PRO A 837 4.50 32.87 38.42
N LEU A 838 3.20 32.67 38.13
CA LEU A 838 2.43 31.50 38.56
C LEU A 838 2.66 30.30 37.63
N ARG A 839 2.72 30.55 36.33
CA ARG A 839 2.91 29.51 35.30
C ARG A 839 4.39 29.24 34.97
N TYR A 840 5.31 30.13 35.36
CA TYR A 840 6.77 29.92 35.29
C TYR A 840 7.42 30.24 36.65
N PRO A 841 7.21 29.40 37.68
CA PRO A 841 7.66 29.68 39.04
C PRO A 841 9.19 29.79 39.12
N ALA A 842 9.71 30.79 39.84
CA ALA A 842 11.13 31.18 39.82
C ALA A 842 12.17 30.12 40.24
N LYS A 843 11.74 28.95 40.75
CA LYS A 843 12.61 27.80 41.09
C LYS A 843 12.11 26.49 40.47
N GLY A 844 11.14 26.57 39.55
CA GLY A 844 10.41 25.41 39.05
C GLY A 844 9.46 24.83 40.08
N LEU A 845 8.65 23.87 39.63
CA LEU A 845 7.74 23.13 40.49
C LEU A 845 8.47 22.07 41.33
N GLY A 846 8.16 22.05 42.64
CA GLY A 846 8.63 21.03 43.57
C GLY A 846 7.89 19.70 43.43
N ASP A 847 8.48 18.62 43.94
CA ASP A 847 8.00 17.24 43.73
C ASP A 847 6.56 16.98 44.19
N ASP A 848 6.09 17.65 45.25
CA ASP A 848 4.72 17.47 45.76
C ASP A 848 3.67 17.98 44.79
N ALA A 849 3.93 19.11 44.15
CA ALA A 849 3.04 19.68 43.16
C ALA A 849 3.11 18.93 41.81
N VAL A 850 4.26 18.33 41.48
CA VAL A 850 4.36 17.36 40.36
C VAL A 850 3.47 16.13 40.62
N ARG A 851 3.48 15.59 41.84
CA ARG A 851 2.59 14.48 42.23
C ARG A 851 1.11 14.90 42.16
N GLU A 852 0.79 16.13 42.54
CA GLU A 852 -0.57 16.68 42.43
C GLU A 852 -1.03 16.74 40.98
N ILE A 853 -0.21 17.27 40.06
CA ILE A 853 -0.50 17.29 38.61
C ILE A 853 -0.74 15.88 38.08
N ARG A 854 0.11 14.90 38.44
CA ARG A 854 -0.09 13.51 38.02
C ARG A 854 -1.40 12.91 38.54
N ARG A 855 -1.79 13.21 39.78
CA ARG A 855 -3.08 12.77 40.33
C ARG A 855 -4.26 13.43 39.61
N LEU A 856 -4.14 14.71 39.28
CA LEU A 856 -5.16 15.44 38.52
C LEU A 856 -5.33 14.88 37.12
N LYS A 857 -4.22 14.50 36.46
CA LYS A 857 -4.25 13.84 35.15
C LYS A 857 -5.02 12.52 35.21
N ALA A 858 -4.64 11.65 36.15
CA ALA A 858 -5.30 10.35 36.33
C ALA A 858 -6.79 10.49 36.66
N ARG A 859 -7.16 11.52 37.45
CA ARG A 859 -8.57 11.83 37.76
C ARG A 859 -9.33 12.36 36.54
N MET A 860 -8.71 13.22 35.74
CA MET A 860 -9.33 13.75 34.53
C MET A 860 -9.61 12.62 33.52
N GLU A 861 -8.67 11.68 33.35
CA GLU A 861 -8.88 10.50 32.51
C GLU A 861 -10.07 9.66 33.00
N SER A 862 -10.18 9.44 34.31
CA SER A 862 -11.26 8.60 34.85
C SER A 862 -12.63 9.29 34.85
N GLU A 863 -12.69 10.61 35.04
CA GLU A 863 -13.94 11.36 35.19
C GLU A 863 -14.49 11.94 33.86
N ARG A 864 -13.62 12.27 32.90
CA ARG A 864 -14.02 12.96 31.65
C ARG A 864 -14.06 12.08 30.41
N LEU A 865 -13.51 10.87 30.48
CA LEU A 865 -13.68 9.89 29.42
C LEU A 865 -15.17 9.50 29.34
N PRO A 866 -15.81 9.53 28.15
CA PRO A 866 -17.22 9.16 28.03
C PRO A 866 -17.49 7.76 28.60
N ARG A 867 -18.64 7.57 29.25
CA ARG A 867 -19.01 6.26 29.83
C ARG A 867 -19.02 5.18 28.74
N GLY A 868 -18.18 4.16 28.90
CA GLY A 868 -18.03 3.06 27.94
C GLY A 868 -17.06 3.34 26.78
N ALA A 869 -16.38 4.49 26.76
CA ALA A 869 -15.29 4.72 25.82
C ALA A 869 -14.01 4.02 26.28
N ASP A 870 -13.31 3.38 25.34
CA ASP A 870 -12.04 2.71 25.59
C ASP A 870 -10.91 3.74 25.82
N PRO A 871 -10.25 3.75 27.00
CA PRO A 871 -9.13 4.64 27.27
C PRO A 871 -7.91 4.42 26.37
N THR A 872 -7.80 3.31 25.63
CA THR A 872 -6.65 3.06 24.74
C THR A 872 -6.89 3.56 23.31
N LEU A 873 -8.15 3.77 22.93
CA LEU A 873 -8.55 4.22 21.58
C LEU A 873 -9.03 5.68 21.56
N HIS A 874 -9.23 6.30 22.72
CA HIS A 874 -9.72 7.66 22.80
C HIS A 874 -8.61 8.69 22.51
N ALA A 875 -8.50 9.12 21.27
CA ALA A 875 -7.42 9.99 20.77
C ALA A 875 -7.07 11.25 21.62
N LYS A 876 -8.04 11.82 22.36
CA LYS A 876 -7.78 12.97 23.25
C LYS A 876 -7.44 12.60 24.70
N LEU A 877 -8.36 11.93 25.41
CA LEU A 877 -8.28 11.64 26.85
C LEU A 877 -7.76 10.23 27.17
N GLY A 878 -7.50 9.41 26.15
CA GLY A 878 -6.95 8.08 26.30
C GLY A 878 -5.45 8.08 26.57
N ARG A 879 -4.93 6.91 26.98
CA ARG A 879 -3.50 6.67 27.22
C ARG A 879 -2.71 6.86 25.93
N GLY A 880 -1.65 7.66 26.00
CA GLY A 880 -0.88 8.09 24.83
C GLY A 880 -1.61 9.07 23.92
N GLY A 881 -2.79 9.57 24.31
CA GLY A 881 -3.60 10.53 23.55
C GLY A 881 -3.07 11.97 23.65
N LEU A 882 -3.73 12.89 22.95
CA LEU A 882 -3.32 14.31 22.88
C LEU A 882 -3.13 14.96 24.25
N SER A 883 -3.98 14.59 25.22
CA SER A 883 -3.89 15.11 26.58
C SER A 883 -2.64 14.63 27.32
N ASP A 884 -2.08 13.46 27.00
CA ASP A 884 -0.84 12.99 27.65
C ASP A 884 0.36 13.78 27.17
N VAL A 885 0.43 14.05 25.85
CA VAL A 885 1.46 14.89 25.25
C VAL A 885 1.36 16.32 25.80
N GLU A 886 0.16 16.91 25.79
CA GLU A 886 -0.09 18.23 26.34
C GLU A 886 0.35 18.34 27.81
N TRP A 887 -0.06 17.40 28.66
CA TRP A 887 0.26 17.46 30.09
C TRP A 887 1.74 17.22 30.36
N THR A 888 2.39 16.39 29.56
CA THR A 888 3.84 16.16 29.64
C THR A 888 4.61 17.43 29.31
N VAL A 889 4.27 18.08 28.19
CA VAL A 889 4.88 19.34 27.78
C VAL A 889 4.61 20.45 28.79
N GLN A 890 3.37 20.59 29.26
CA GLN A 890 3.01 21.57 30.30
C GLN A 890 3.79 21.34 31.59
N LEU A 891 3.98 20.08 32.01
CA LEU A 891 4.80 19.75 33.17
C LEU A 891 6.27 20.17 32.98
N LEU A 892 6.83 19.99 31.79
CA LEU A 892 8.18 20.46 31.46
C LEU A 892 8.27 21.99 31.52
N GLN A 893 7.31 22.70 30.94
CA GLN A 893 7.23 24.17 30.99
C GLN A 893 7.15 24.69 32.44
N LEU A 894 6.32 24.05 33.26
CA LEU A 894 6.12 24.33 34.68
C LEU A 894 7.39 24.10 35.53
N ARG A 895 8.20 23.08 35.19
CA ARG A 895 9.43 22.74 35.91
C ARG A 895 10.64 23.56 35.46
N HIS A 896 10.72 23.86 34.17
CA HIS A 896 11.95 24.36 33.54
C HIS A 896 11.80 25.72 32.87
N GLY A 897 10.58 26.21 32.60
CA GLY A 897 10.36 27.48 31.90
C GLY A 897 10.90 28.72 32.61
N TRP A 898 11.16 28.63 33.92
CA TRP A 898 11.85 29.70 34.65
C TRP A 898 13.33 29.84 34.23
N ALA A 899 14.01 28.72 33.95
CA ALA A 899 15.41 28.67 33.52
C ALA A 899 15.57 28.69 32.00
N GLU A 900 14.60 28.15 31.27
CA GLU A 900 14.60 28.02 29.81
C GLU A 900 13.50 28.90 29.18
N PRO A 901 13.80 30.14 28.75
CA PRO A 901 12.81 31.05 28.16
C PRO A 901 12.14 30.52 26.90
N ALA A 902 12.81 29.65 26.13
CA ALA A 902 12.24 29.05 24.91
C ALA A 902 11.02 28.17 25.19
N LEU A 903 10.86 27.66 26.42
CA LEU A 903 9.66 26.93 26.86
C LEU A 903 8.46 27.84 27.13
N ARG A 904 8.64 29.16 27.18
CA ARG A 904 7.58 30.14 27.50
C ARG A 904 6.73 30.47 26.27
N THR A 905 6.10 29.44 25.72
CA THR A 905 5.18 29.51 24.57
C THR A 905 3.86 28.85 24.94
N THR A 906 2.75 29.31 24.35
CA THR A 906 1.44 28.68 24.55
C THR A 906 1.24 27.45 23.67
N ARG A 907 2.11 27.19 22.69
CA ARG A 907 1.96 26.12 21.67
C ARG A 907 2.70 24.83 22.06
N THR A 908 2.03 23.67 22.04
CA THR A 908 2.59 22.39 22.53
C THR A 908 3.81 21.94 21.75
N ARG A 909 3.75 21.85 20.41
CA ARG A 909 4.89 21.35 19.60
C ARG A 909 6.10 22.28 19.68
N ARG A 910 5.89 23.61 19.68
CA ARG A 910 7.00 24.57 19.90
C ARG A 910 7.67 24.37 21.26
N ALA A 911 6.89 24.14 22.32
CA ALA A 911 7.42 23.85 23.65
C ALA A 911 8.13 22.48 23.70
N LEU A 912 7.64 21.46 23.00
CA LEU A 912 8.29 20.16 22.88
C LEU A 912 9.64 20.27 22.16
N GLY A 913 9.69 20.99 21.03
CA GLY A 913 10.94 21.27 20.31
C GLY A 913 11.95 22.07 21.15
N ALA A 914 11.48 23.05 21.91
CA ALA A 914 12.32 23.79 22.85
C ALA A 914 12.83 22.90 24.01
N ALA A 915 12.02 21.98 24.51
CA ALA A 915 12.44 21.02 25.54
C ALA A 915 13.52 20.06 25.02
N CYS A 916 13.37 19.58 23.78
CA CYS A 916 14.36 18.74 23.11
C CYS A 916 15.68 19.50 22.89
N ALA A 917 15.61 20.73 22.36
CA ALA A 917 16.79 21.56 22.15
C ALA A 917 17.55 21.88 23.46
N ALA A 918 16.84 21.98 24.58
CA ALA A 918 17.41 22.17 25.91
C ALA A 918 17.89 20.85 26.58
N GLY A 919 17.74 19.69 25.92
CA GLY A 919 18.12 18.39 26.46
C GLY A 919 17.27 17.90 27.64
N LEU A 920 16.05 18.44 27.80
CA LEU A 920 15.12 18.05 28.87
C LEU A 920 14.34 16.77 28.54
N ILE A 921 14.34 16.38 27.27
CA ILE A 921 13.78 15.14 26.72
C ILE A 921 14.71 14.64 25.61
N ALA A 922 14.82 13.32 25.45
CA ALA A 922 15.64 12.74 24.39
C ALA A 922 15.02 13.01 23.00
N GLU A 923 15.86 13.05 21.96
CA GLU A 923 15.42 13.30 20.58
C GLU A 923 14.45 12.22 20.07
N GLU A 924 14.70 10.96 20.40
CA GLU A 924 13.81 9.83 20.07
C GLU A 924 12.43 9.95 20.77
N ASP A 925 12.41 10.33 22.05
CA ASP A 925 11.17 10.53 22.80
C ASP A 925 10.40 11.76 22.30
N ALA A 926 11.11 12.83 21.95
CA ALA A 926 10.51 14.04 21.39
C ALA A 926 9.89 13.75 20.01
N ALA A 927 10.59 13.02 19.14
CA ALA A 927 10.06 12.57 17.86
C ALA A 927 8.83 11.67 18.05
N THR A 928 8.88 10.72 18.98
CA THR A 928 7.75 9.83 19.29
C THR A 928 6.54 10.61 19.80
N LEU A 929 6.72 11.58 20.70
CA LEU A 929 5.64 12.43 21.20
C LEU A 929 5.09 13.34 20.11
N ASP A 930 5.94 13.82 19.21
CA ASP A 930 5.55 14.69 18.11
C ASP A 930 4.73 13.92 17.06
N GLU A 931 5.22 12.74 16.66
CA GLU A 931 4.50 11.80 15.79
C GLU A 931 3.18 11.36 16.44
N ALA A 932 3.18 11.01 17.73
CA ALA A 932 1.96 10.63 18.45
C ALA A 932 0.98 11.81 18.55
N TYR A 933 1.45 13.04 18.76
CA TYR A 933 0.61 14.24 18.79
C TYR A 933 0.01 14.54 17.40
N ALA A 934 0.79 14.44 16.33
CA ALA A 934 0.33 14.61 14.95
C ALA A 934 -0.65 13.51 14.53
N ALA A 935 -0.28 12.24 14.74
CA ALA A 935 -1.07 11.07 14.41
C ALA A 935 -2.38 11.01 15.21
N ASN A 936 -2.38 11.31 16.52
CA ASN A 936 -3.62 11.30 17.30
C ASN A 936 -4.57 12.44 16.93
N ARG A 937 -4.07 13.61 16.49
CA ARG A 937 -4.95 14.68 16.01
C ARG A 937 -5.56 14.36 14.65
N ALA A 938 -4.79 13.72 13.75
CA ALA A 938 -5.28 13.20 12.47
C ALA A 938 -6.25 12.01 12.65
N ASN A 939 -5.93 11.06 13.53
CA ASN A 939 -6.74 9.87 13.86
C ASN A 939 -8.05 10.23 14.56
N ALA A 940 -8.11 11.29 15.38
CA ALA A 940 -9.36 11.77 15.97
C ALA A 940 -10.40 12.22 14.91
N ALA A 941 -9.94 12.64 13.74
CA ALA A 941 -10.78 13.01 12.61
C ALA A 941 -11.10 11.79 11.72
N GLU A 942 -10.15 10.85 11.55
CA GLU A 942 -10.31 9.64 10.74
C GLU A 942 -11.20 8.57 11.40
N ALA A 943 -11.09 8.38 12.71
CA ALA A 943 -11.93 7.45 13.48
C ALA A 943 -13.41 7.86 13.47
N ALA A 944 -13.70 9.16 13.43
CA ALA A 944 -15.06 9.68 13.25
C ALA A 944 -15.57 9.52 11.80
N ARG A 945 -14.67 9.44 10.81
CA ARG A 945 -14.98 9.24 9.39
C ARG A 945 -15.22 7.76 9.05
N MET A 946 -14.38 6.84 9.51
CA MET A 946 -14.46 5.40 9.16
C MET A 946 -15.71 4.70 9.73
N ALA A 947 -16.12 5.02 10.96
CA ALA A 947 -17.31 4.43 11.58
C ALA A 947 -18.63 4.95 10.95
N ALA A 948 -18.61 6.20 10.44
CA ALA A 948 -19.75 6.79 9.74
C ALA A 948 -19.85 6.32 8.27
N ALA A 949 -18.72 5.97 7.65
CA ALA A 949 -18.62 5.60 6.25
C ALA A 949 -19.08 4.17 5.91
N HIS A 950 -19.12 3.23 6.87
CA HIS A 950 -19.29 1.80 6.50
C HIS A 950 -20.50 1.05 7.04
N GLY A 951 -21.35 1.62 7.90
CA GLY A 951 -22.64 0.99 8.25
C GLY A 951 -22.56 -0.44 8.81
N ASP A 952 -21.37 -0.92 9.19
CA ASP A 952 -21.07 -2.31 9.51
C ASP A 952 -21.28 -2.58 11.01
N ARG A 953 -22.43 -3.20 11.31
CA ARG A 953 -22.88 -3.42 12.68
C ARG A 953 -22.19 -4.59 13.37
N GLU A 954 -21.60 -5.53 12.63
CA GLU A 954 -20.92 -6.70 13.20
C GLU A 954 -19.48 -6.39 13.57
N ARG A 955 -18.74 -5.67 12.71
CA ARG A 955 -17.41 -5.13 13.06
C ARG A 955 -17.52 -4.16 14.22
N ALA A 956 -18.54 -3.29 14.21
CA ALA A 956 -18.85 -2.46 15.37
C ALA A 956 -19.13 -3.32 16.61
N ALA A 957 -19.96 -4.36 16.55
CA ALA A 957 -20.26 -5.21 17.71
C ALA A 957 -19.03 -5.97 18.27
N ALA A 958 -18.12 -6.41 17.41
CA ALA A 958 -16.84 -7.01 17.82
C ALA A 958 -15.88 -5.98 18.43
N ASP A 959 -15.77 -4.79 17.83
CA ASP A 959 -14.98 -3.69 18.39
C ASP A 959 -15.58 -3.16 19.70
N TRP A 960 -16.92 -3.14 19.85
CA TRP A 960 -17.65 -2.81 21.08
C TRP A 960 -17.49 -3.89 22.16
N SER A 961 -17.37 -5.18 21.80
CA SER A 961 -17.12 -6.27 22.76
C SER A 961 -15.66 -6.34 23.23
N ILE A 962 -14.74 -5.82 22.42
CA ILE A 962 -13.32 -5.64 22.73
C ILE A 962 -13.10 -4.36 23.56
N ALA A 963 -13.85 -3.28 23.29
CA ALA A 963 -13.81 -2.02 24.01
C ALA A 963 -14.48 -2.02 25.42
N VAL A 964 -14.93 -3.18 25.94
CA VAL A 964 -15.56 -3.27 27.26
C VAL A 964 -14.52 -2.98 28.36
N PRO A 965 -14.77 -2.05 29.32
CA PRO A 965 -13.79 -1.61 30.32
C PRO A 965 -13.23 -2.70 31.25
N SER A 966 -13.83 -3.89 31.25
CA SER A 966 -13.34 -5.06 32.01
C SER A 966 -12.17 -5.79 31.33
N ARG A 967 -11.83 -5.43 30.09
CA ARG A 967 -10.73 -6.02 29.32
C ARG A 967 -9.52 -5.09 29.39
N GLN A 968 -8.33 -5.65 29.61
CA GLN A 968 -7.09 -4.88 29.75
C GLN A 968 -6.17 -5.20 28.59
N PHE A 969 -5.94 -4.28 27.65
CA PHE A 969 -5.02 -4.50 26.53
C PHE A 969 -3.67 -3.78 26.76
N LEU A 970 -2.56 -4.45 26.40
CA LEU A 970 -1.23 -3.83 26.28
C LEU A 970 -1.04 -3.20 24.90
N SER A 971 -1.63 -3.79 23.86
CA SER A 971 -1.64 -3.25 22.49
C SER A 971 -2.82 -3.81 21.69
N PHE A 972 -3.30 -3.04 20.71
CA PHE A 972 -4.38 -3.42 19.79
C PHE A 972 -4.20 -2.70 18.44
N ASP A 973 -4.26 -3.45 17.33
CA ASP A 973 -4.30 -2.92 15.96
C ASP A 973 -5.46 -3.58 15.20
N GLY A 974 -6.49 -2.78 14.91
CA GLY A 974 -7.71 -3.24 14.23
C GLY A 974 -7.60 -3.38 12.71
N ARG A 975 -6.44 -3.08 12.09
CA ARG A 975 -6.28 -3.13 10.62
C ARG A 975 -6.09 -4.57 10.12
N GLY A 976 -6.66 -4.90 8.96
CA GLY A 976 -6.54 -6.24 8.36
C GLY A 976 -7.15 -7.35 9.23
N SER A 977 -6.46 -8.47 9.40
CA SER A 977 -6.84 -9.56 10.33
C SER A 977 -6.70 -9.20 11.82
N GLY A 978 -6.03 -8.08 12.08
CA GLY A 978 -5.80 -7.44 13.37
C GLY A 978 -4.86 -8.17 14.33
N GLN A 979 -4.40 -7.42 15.34
CA GLN A 979 -3.45 -7.85 16.37
C GLN A 979 -3.93 -7.35 17.74
N ALA A 980 -3.73 -8.15 18.79
CA ALA A 980 -4.15 -7.79 20.15
C ALA A 980 -3.29 -8.47 21.21
N VAL A 981 -3.05 -7.76 22.31
CA VAL A 981 -2.42 -8.29 23.51
C VAL A 981 -3.29 -7.96 24.71
N GLU A 982 -4.00 -8.92 25.27
CA GLU A 982 -4.92 -8.75 26.43
C GLU A 982 -4.32 -9.38 27.70
N VAL A 983 -4.55 -8.75 28.84
CA VAL A 983 -4.05 -9.08 30.16
C VAL A 983 -5.21 -9.48 31.07
N PHE A 984 -4.98 -10.53 31.84
CA PHE A 984 -5.88 -11.07 32.85
C PHE A 984 -5.11 -11.09 34.17
N GLY A 985 -5.60 -10.40 35.19
CA GLY A 985 -4.91 -10.23 36.47
C GLY A 985 -4.09 -8.94 36.58
N ASP A 986 -3.37 -8.76 37.69
CA ASP A 986 -2.57 -7.56 37.96
C ASP A 986 -1.13 -7.75 37.49
N LEU A 987 -0.86 -7.37 36.23
CA LEU A 987 0.45 -7.57 35.61
C LEU A 987 1.56 -6.79 36.31
N ALA A 988 1.30 -5.57 36.79
CA ALA A 988 2.32 -4.69 37.35
C ALA A 988 2.93 -5.23 38.66
N HIS A 989 2.20 -6.11 39.36
CA HIS A 989 2.66 -6.74 40.59
C HIS A 989 2.75 -8.26 40.47
N ALA A 990 2.73 -8.80 39.24
CA ALA A 990 2.76 -10.24 39.03
C ALA A 990 4.17 -10.80 39.32
N GLU A 991 4.23 -11.79 40.21
CA GLU A 991 5.42 -12.62 40.47
C GLU A 991 5.53 -13.79 39.46
N ARG A 992 4.41 -14.10 38.79
CA ARG A 992 4.26 -15.11 37.74
C ARG A 992 3.47 -14.55 36.57
N VAL A 993 3.97 -14.70 35.36
CA VAL A 993 3.28 -14.27 34.14
C VAL A 993 3.21 -15.44 33.16
N ALA A 994 2.01 -15.80 32.72
CA ALA A 994 1.82 -16.75 31.62
C ALA A 994 1.50 -15.99 30.34
N VAL A 995 2.24 -16.23 29.25
CA VAL A 995 1.94 -15.65 27.93
C VAL A 995 1.42 -16.76 27.02
N LEU A 996 0.16 -16.68 26.60
CA LEU A 996 -0.43 -17.57 25.63
C LEU A 996 -0.09 -17.07 24.23
N VAL A 997 0.46 -17.97 23.41
CA VAL A 997 0.77 -17.74 22.00
C VAL A 997 -0.15 -18.62 21.15
N PRO A 998 -1.03 -18.02 20.32
CA PRO A 998 -2.06 -18.75 19.60
C PRO A 998 -1.50 -19.57 18.44
N GLY A 999 -2.27 -20.59 18.07
CA GLY A 999 -2.08 -21.38 16.85
C GLY A 999 -2.69 -20.76 15.60
N SER A 1000 -2.94 -21.61 14.60
CA SER A 1000 -3.59 -21.23 13.35
C SER A 1000 -5.03 -20.75 13.52
N ASP A 1001 -5.56 -20.05 12.51
CA ASP A 1001 -6.93 -19.47 12.45
C ASP A 1001 -7.27 -18.45 13.57
N THR A 1002 -6.30 -17.95 14.33
CA THR A 1002 -6.55 -16.92 15.34
C THR A 1002 -6.40 -15.51 14.74
N THR A 1003 -7.50 -14.77 14.68
CA THR A 1003 -7.62 -13.36 14.23
C THR A 1003 -8.46 -12.56 15.23
N LEU A 1004 -8.61 -11.24 15.03
CA LEU A 1004 -9.54 -10.45 15.85
C LEU A 1004 -10.99 -10.96 15.74
N ASP A 1005 -11.39 -11.46 14.57
CA ASP A 1005 -12.75 -12.00 14.34
C ASP A 1005 -13.01 -13.30 15.13
N THR A 1006 -11.96 -13.99 15.57
CA THR A 1006 -12.03 -15.23 16.38
C THR A 1006 -11.48 -15.05 17.79
N TRP A 1007 -11.20 -13.82 18.21
CA TRP A 1007 -10.45 -13.48 19.42
C TRP A 1007 -11.08 -14.04 20.71
N ASP A 1008 -12.41 -14.04 20.80
CA ASP A 1008 -13.13 -14.50 21.99
C ASP A 1008 -12.88 -15.98 22.33
N ARG A 1009 -12.60 -16.82 21.31
CA ARG A 1009 -12.22 -18.22 21.51
C ARG A 1009 -10.86 -18.33 22.19
N PHE A 1010 -9.91 -17.52 21.77
CA PHE A 1010 -8.56 -17.49 22.33
C PHE A 1010 -8.56 -16.88 23.75
N ARG A 1011 -9.33 -15.81 23.95
CA ARG A 1011 -9.59 -15.21 25.27
C ARG A 1011 -10.21 -16.17 26.28
N ALA A 1012 -11.12 -17.04 25.84
CA ALA A 1012 -11.73 -18.04 26.73
C ALA A 1012 -10.67 -18.95 27.37
N GLY A 1013 -9.62 -19.32 26.62
CA GLY A 1013 -8.50 -20.10 27.15
C GLY A 1013 -7.64 -19.34 28.17
N ALA A 1014 -7.36 -18.05 27.91
CA ALA A 1014 -6.63 -17.19 28.84
C ALA A 1014 -7.41 -16.96 30.15
N THR A 1015 -8.74 -16.79 30.04
CA THR A 1015 -9.64 -16.65 31.20
C THR A 1015 -9.65 -17.92 32.03
N ALA A 1016 -9.82 -19.09 31.39
CA ALA A 1016 -9.82 -20.37 32.07
C ALA A 1016 -8.51 -20.65 32.82
N LEU A 1017 -7.36 -20.30 32.23
CA LEU A 1017 -6.08 -20.41 32.92
C LEU A 1017 -5.98 -19.47 34.12
N MET A 1018 -6.42 -18.22 33.98
CA MET A 1018 -6.42 -17.25 35.07
C MET A 1018 -7.30 -17.73 36.24
N ASP A 1019 -8.47 -18.30 35.93
CA ASP A 1019 -9.38 -18.86 36.93
C ASP A 1019 -8.74 -20.08 37.64
N GLU A 1020 -8.08 -20.97 36.89
CA GLU A 1020 -7.44 -22.17 37.46
C GLU A 1020 -6.25 -21.80 38.37
N VAL A 1021 -5.36 -20.89 37.96
CA VAL A 1021 -4.26 -20.43 38.82
C VAL A 1021 -4.76 -19.67 40.05
N ALA A 1022 -5.94 -19.03 39.96
CA ALA A 1022 -6.58 -18.39 41.11
C ALA A 1022 -7.25 -19.40 42.06
N ALA A 1023 -7.75 -20.53 41.54
CA ALA A 1023 -8.46 -21.57 42.27
C ALA A 1023 -7.53 -22.61 42.93
N GLY A 1024 -6.39 -22.92 42.32
CA GLY A 1024 -5.47 -24.01 42.68
C GLY A 1024 -4.69 -23.86 43.99
N SER A 1025 -5.36 -23.60 45.11
CA SER A 1025 -4.72 -23.37 46.41
C SER A 1025 -4.97 -24.47 47.42
N ARG A 1026 -3.86 -24.99 47.95
CA ARG A 1026 -3.84 -25.65 49.25
C ARG A 1026 -3.83 -24.60 50.35
N GLU A 1027 -4.61 -24.84 51.39
CA GLU A 1027 -4.67 -24.00 52.58
C GLU A 1027 -3.27 -23.78 53.19
N GLY A 1028 -2.82 -22.53 53.28
CA GLY A 1028 -1.71 -22.13 54.16
C GLY A 1028 -0.41 -21.59 53.53
N ALA A 1029 -0.23 -21.55 52.20
CA ALA A 1029 0.98 -20.99 51.57
C ALA A 1029 0.76 -19.58 50.96
N HIS A 1030 1.80 -18.73 50.97
CA HIS A 1030 1.80 -17.42 50.31
C HIS A 1030 1.62 -17.60 48.80
N ARG A 1031 0.52 -17.08 48.23
CA ARG A 1031 0.23 -17.21 46.80
C ARG A 1031 1.02 -16.18 45.99
N PRO A 1032 1.81 -16.59 44.98
CA PRO A 1032 2.43 -15.64 44.08
C PRO A 1032 1.36 -14.94 43.24
N ARG A 1033 1.44 -13.62 43.11
CA ARG A 1033 0.53 -12.87 42.23
C ARG A 1033 0.76 -13.31 40.79
N THR A 1034 -0.30 -13.75 40.11
CA THR A 1034 -0.20 -14.29 38.75
C THR A 1034 -0.99 -13.41 37.77
N ALA A 1035 -0.43 -13.18 36.59
CA ALA A 1035 -1.12 -12.59 35.46
C ALA A 1035 -1.02 -13.51 34.23
N VAL A 1036 -2.06 -13.53 33.41
CA VAL A 1036 -2.10 -14.24 32.14
C VAL A 1036 -2.18 -13.20 31.02
N VAL A 1037 -1.42 -13.38 29.95
CA VAL A 1037 -1.40 -12.51 28.77
C VAL A 1037 -1.75 -13.32 27.55
N ALA A 1038 -2.81 -12.95 26.83
CA ALA A 1038 -3.13 -13.47 25.51
C ALA A 1038 -2.43 -12.62 24.45
N TRP A 1039 -1.48 -13.19 23.70
CA TRP A 1039 -0.65 -12.43 22.75
C TRP A 1039 -0.90 -12.85 21.29
N LEU A 1040 -1.53 -11.99 20.49
CA LEU A 1040 -1.66 -12.11 19.03
C LEU A 1040 -0.88 -10.98 18.35
N GLY A 1041 0.44 -11.14 18.27
CA GLY A 1041 1.35 -10.16 17.65
C GLY A 1041 1.75 -10.48 16.20
N TYR A 1042 1.08 -11.44 15.56
CA TYR A 1042 1.40 -11.89 14.20
C TYR A 1042 0.14 -12.33 13.45
N GLU A 1043 0.21 -12.35 12.12
CA GLU A 1043 -0.84 -12.91 11.28
C GLU A 1043 -0.77 -14.44 11.33
N ALA A 1044 -1.66 -15.05 12.13
CA ALA A 1044 -1.70 -16.49 12.28
C ALA A 1044 -2.02 -17.18 10.94
N PRO A 1045 -1.31 -18.26 10.57
CA PRO A 1045 -1.61 -19.00 9.35
C PRO A 1045 -3.02 -19.61 9.44
N ARG A 1046 -3.70 -19.77 8.31
CA ARG A 1046 -4.96 -20.52 8.29
C ARG A 1046 -4.70 -22.02 8.41
N THR A 1047 -5.52 -22.75 9.17
CA THR A 1047 -5.35 -24.21 9.38
C THR A 1047 -5.39 -24.97 8.04
N VAL A 1048 -6.13 -24.45 7.05
CA VAL A 1048 -6.09 -24.93 5.65
C VAL A 1048 -5.24 -23.98 4.80
N SER A 1049 -3.92 -24.08 4.92
CA SER A 1049 -2.96 -23.28 4.14
C SER A 1049 -1.60 -23.98 4.05
N THR A 1050 -0.86 -23.78 2.95
CA THR A 1050 0.54 -24.21 2.85
C THR A 1050 1.45 -23.49 3.84
N THR A 1051 1.05 -22.30 4.33
CA THR A 1051 1.83 -21.51 5.29
C THR A 1051 1.90 -22.15 6.69
N VAL A 1052 0.91 -22.95 7.08
CA VAL A 1052 0.89 -23.66 8.39
C VAL A 1052 1.84 -24.86 8.45
N LEU A 1053 2.45 -25.25 7.33
CA LEU A 1053 3.37 -26.39 7.20
C LEU A 1053 4.85 -25.96 7.13
N THR A 1054 5.13 -24.66 7.24
CA THR A 1054 6.47 -24.07 7.08
C THR A 1054 6.81 -23.18 8.27
N THR A 1055 8.10 -22.94 8.54
CA THR A 1055 8.53 -22.07 9.65
C THR A 1055 8.56 -20.57 9.31
N GLY A 1056 8.31 -20.18 8.06
CA GLY A 1056 8.48 -18.78 7.61
C GLY A 1056 7.60 -17.74 8.32
N ARG A 1057 6.33 -18.07 8.65
CA ARG A 1057 5.48 -17.17 9.45
C ARG A 1057 6.01 -17.05 10.88
N ALA A 1058 6.49 -18.15 11.47
CA ALA A 1058 7.12 -18.16 12.78
C ALA A 1058 8.46 -17.38 12.80
N GLU A 1059 9.27 -17.46 11.75
CA GLU A 1059 10.52 -16.69 11.62
C GLU A 1059 10.28 -15.18 11.55
N SER A 1060 9.16 -14.77 10.95
CA SER A 1060 8.73 -13.37 10.89
C SER A 1060 8.11 -12.89 12.22
N ALA A 1061 7.45 -13.79 12.95
CA ALA A 1061 6.80 -13.50 14.24
C ALA A 1061 7.78 -13.50 15.42
N ALA A 1062 8.83 -14.31 15.36
CA ALA A 1062 9.79 -14.50 16.45
C ALA A 1062 10.43 -13.19 16.99
N PRO A 1063 10.89 -12.23 16.15
CA PRO A 1063 11.45 -10.97 16.65
C PRO A 1063 10.43 -10.12 17.40
N ARG A 1064 9.15 -10.20 17.00
CA ARG A 1064 8.05 -9.46 17.66
C ARG A 1064 7.73 -10.07 19.02
N LEU A 1065 7.71 -11.40 19.11
CA LEU A 1065 7.54 -12.09 20.40
C LEU A 1065 8.73 -11.79 21.34
N GLU A 1066 9.96 -11.77 20.82
CA GLU A 1066 11.14 -11.42 21.61
C GLU A 1066 11.07 -9.97 22.14
N SER A 1067 10.73 -9.00 21.27
CA SER A 1067 10.54 -7.61 21.70
C SER A 1067 9.47 -7.50 22.77
N PHE A 1068 8.33 -8.15 22.56
CA PHE A 1068 7.23 -8.17 23.52
C PHE A 1068 7.67 -8.75 24.87
N VAL A 1069 8.37 -9.89 24.89
CA VAL A 1069 8.86 -10.49 26.15
C VAL A 1069 9.90 -9.59 26.83
N ARG A 1070 10.74 -8.88 26.07
CA ARG A 1070 11.70 -7.90 26.60
C ARG A 1070 10.99 -6.72 27.27
N GLU A 1071 9.97 -6.18 26.62
CA GLU A 1071 9.12 -5.11 27.15
C GLU A 1071 8.37 -5.58 28.40
N LEU A 1072 7.79 -6.79 28.35
CA LEU A 1072 7.10 -7.43 29.46
C LEU A 1072 8.02 -7.59 30.67
N ARG A 1073 9.27 -8.02 30.45
CA ARG A 1073 10.32 -8.14 31.48
C ARG A 1073 10.67 -6.78 32.10
N GLY A 1074 10.68 -5.72 31.28
CA GLY A 1074 10.83 -4.34 31.76
C GLY A 1074 9.67 -3.88 32.66
N LEU A 1075 8.46 -4.37 32.40
CA LEU A 1075 7.24 -4.02 33.17
C LEU A 1075 7.13 -4.77 34.50
N VAL A 1076 7.38 -6.09 34.53
CA VAL A 1076 7.18 -6.92 35.72
C VAL A 1076 8.43 -7.07 36.61
N GLY A 1077 9.57 -6.57 36.14
CA GLY A 1077 10.85 -6.68 36.84
C GLY A 1077 11.59 -8.00 36.60
N GLN A 1078 12.85 -8.04 37.03
CA GLN A 1078 13.76 -9.18 36.78
C GLN A 1078 13.45 -10.41 37.62
N ASP A 1079 12.75 -10.25 38.76
CA ASP A 1079 12.46 -11.33 39.71
C ASP A 1079 11.17 -12.10 39.38
N ALA A 1080 10.31 -11.57 38.50
CA ALA A 1080 9.08 -12.24 38.07
C ALA A 1080 9.40 -13.43 37.16
N ARG A 1081 8.69 -14.55 37.28
CA ARG A 1081 8.86 -15.67 36.34
C ARG A 1081 7.89 -15.58 35.18
N ILE A 1082 8.37 -15.83 33.96
CA ILE A 1082 7.55 -15.80 32.74
C ILE A 1082 7.52 -17.18 32.10
N SER A 1083 6.32 -17.72 31.88
CA SER A 1083 6.08 -18.98 31.19
C SER A 1083 5.40 -18.73 29.84
N LEU A 1084 5.97 -19.22 28.74
CA LEU A 1084 5.34 -19.17 27.42
C LEU A 1084 4.52 -20.45 27.20
N LEU A 1085 3.21 -20.28 27.00
CA LEU A 1085 2.27 -21.36 26.72
C LEU A 1085 1.89 -21.32 25.25
N CYS A 1086 2.47 -22.24 24.48
CA CYS A 1086 2.47 -22.19 23.04
C CYS A 1086 1.56 -23.29 22.49
N HIS A 1087 0.47 -22.89 21.83
CA HIS A 1087 -0.53 -23.81 21.29
C HIS A 1087 -0.37 -23.98 19.78
N SER A 1088 -0.39 -25.23 19.30
CA SER A 1088 -0.37 -25.54 17.87
C SER A 1088 0.79 -24.81 17.15
N TYR A 1089 0.53 -24.07 16.07
CA TYR A 1089 1.55 -23.30 15.34
C TYR A 1089 2.30 -22.27 16.21
N GLY A 1090 1.69 -21.79 17.31
CA GLY A 1090 2.37 -20.95 18.30
C GLY A 1090 3.61 -21.62 18.92
N SER A 1091 3.65 -22.95 18.97
CA SER A 1091 4.84 -23.71 19.39
C SER A 1091 6.05 -23.47 18.50
N VAL A 1092 5.82 -23.32 17.20
CA VAL A 1092 6.86 -23.01 16.20
C VAL A 1092 7.36 -21.57 16.38
N VAL A 1093 6.45 -20.64 16.67
CA VAL A 1093 6.79 -19.23 16.95
C VAL A 1093 7.67 -19.11 18.20
N CYS A 1094 7.27 -19.73 19.30
CA CYS A 1094 8.02 -19.73 20.56
C CYS A 1094 9.41 -20.38 20.40
N ALA A 1095 9.49 -21.49 19.66
CA ALA A 1095 10.75 -22.18 19.41
C ALA A 1095 11.72 -21.36 18.55
N ARG A 1096 11.24 -20.71 17.48
CA ARG A 1096 12.07 -19.80 16.66
C ARG A 1096 12.52 -18.56 17.44
N ALA A 1097 11.72 -18.07 18.39
CA ALA A 1097 12.14 -17.00 19.30
C ALA A 1097 13.23 -17.45 20.29
N ALA A 1098 13.22 -18.73 20.70
CA ALA A 1098 14.26 -19.29 21.56
C ALA A 1098 15.59 -19.55 20.82
N GLU A 1099 15.54 -20.10 19.60
CA GLU A 1099 16.71 -20.53 18.82
C GLU A 1099 17.60 -19.36 18.35
N ARG A 1100 17.07 -18.14 18.23
CA ARG A 1100 17.67 -16.99 17.54
C ARG A 1100 18.86 -16.30 18.26
N SER A 1101 19.67 -17.07 18.98
CA SER A 1101 20.85 -16.60 19.70
C SER A 1101 22.03 -16.32 18.76
N ASP A 1102 22.13 -15.09 18.23
CA ASP A 1102 23.39 -14.64 17.63
C ASP A 1102 24.51 -14.63 18.67
N HIS A 1103 25.78 -14.70 18.24
CA HIS A 1103 27.00 -14.76 19.08
C HIS A 1103 27.18 -13.60 20.11
N ARG A 1104 26.20 -12.71 20.23
CA ARG A 1104 26.10 -11.60 21.21
C ARG A 1104 25.03 -11.81 22.31
N GLY A 1105 24.28 -12.91 22.32
CA GLY A 1105 23.33 -13.24 23.40
C GLY A 1105 21.95 -12.55 23.35
N ALA A 1106 21.45 -12.22 22.14
CA ALA A 1106 20.07 -11.74 21.94
C ALA A 1106 19.16 -12.92 21.56
N GLY A 1107 18.01 -13.07 22.23
CA GLY A 1107 17.11 -14.23 22.20
C GLY A 1107 16.41 -14.41 23.57
N LEU A 1108 15.57 -15.44 23.73
CA LEU A 1108 14.86 -15.72 25.00
C LEU A 1108 15.77 -16.17 26.18
N GLN A 1109 17.08 -15.91 26.11
CA GLN A 1109 18.07 -16.16 27.15
C GLN A 1109 18.68 -14.87 27.75
N GLY A 1110 18.58 -13.73 27.05
CA GLY A 1110 19.15 -12.44 27.46
C GLY A 1110 18.14 -11.54 28.19
N ALA A 1111 18.01 -10.29 27.75
CA ALA A 1111 17.02 -9.33 28.30
C ALA A 1111 15.55 -9.77 28.13
N ALA A 1112 15.31 -10.80 27.31
CA ALA A 1112 14.01 -11.44 27.09
C ALA A 1112 13.95 -12.87 27.66
N HIS A 1113 14.72 -13.16 28.74
CA HIS A 1113 14.71 -14.48 29.43
C HIS A 1113 13.29 -15.00 29.66
N VAL A 1114 13.06 -16.32 29.68
CA VAL A 1114 11.81 -16.97 30.14
C VAL A 1114 12.14 -18.23 30.96
N ASP A 1115 11.26 -18.60 31.88
CA ASP A 1115 11.51 -19.66 32.87
C ASP A 1115 10.97 -21.03 32.44
N ASP A 1116 9.85 -21.02 31.70
CA ASP A 1116 9.22 -22.22 31.15
C ASP A 1116 8.79 -21.98 29.70
N LEU A 1117 9.07 -22.97 28.83
CA LEU A 1117 8.49 -23.07 27.49
C LEU A 1117 7.59 -24.30 27.47
N VAL A 1118 6.30 -24.11 27.17
CA VAL A 1118 5.31 -25.19 27.20
C VAL A 1118 4.69 -25.36 25.81
N PHE A 1119 4.82 -26.56 25.24
CA PHE A 1119 4.26 -26.91 23.94
C PHE A 1119 3.03 -27.82 24.09
N VAL A 1120 1.87 -27.36 23.64
CA VAL A 1120 0.62 -28.13 23.69
C VAL A 1120 -0.04 -28.21 22.31
N GLY A 1121 -0.46 -29.41 21.92
CA GLY A 1121 -1.01 -29.66 20.58
C GLY A 1121 -0.03 -29.30 19.46
N SER A 1122 1.27 -29.43 19.72
CA SER A 1122 2.30 -28.92 18.83
C SER A 1122 2.50 -29.83 17.61
N PRO A 1123 2.47 -29.29 16.38
CA PRO A 1123 2.85 -30.06 15.18
C PRO A 1123 4.37 -30.31 15.13
N GLY A 1124 5.14 -29.68 16.02
CA GLY A 1124 6.59 -29.69 16.13
C GLY A 1124 7.10 -28.27 16.44
N THR A 1125 8.41 -28.10 16.56
CA THR A 1125 9.03 -26.82 16.98
C THR A 1125 9.95 -26.20 15.93
N GLY A 1126 10.25 -26.93 14.85
CA GLY A 1126 11.32 -26.58 13.92
C GLY A 1126 12.72 -26.97 14.42
N ALA A 1127 12.85 -27.38 15.68
CA ALA A 1127 14.07 -27.93 16.25
C ALA A 1127 13.95 -29.45 16.46
N ASN A 1128 15.06 -30.19 16.33
CA ASN A 1128 15.07 -31.65 16.48
C ASN A 1128 15.21 -32.11 17.94
N SER A 1129 15.53 -31.21 18.87
CA SER A 1129 15.60 -31.50 20.31
C SER A 1129 15.43 -30.23 21.14
N ALA A 1130 15.06 -30.38 22.41
CA ALA A 1130 14.99 -29.29 23.38
C ALA A 1130 16.36 -28.59 23.57
N ALA A 1131 17.47 -29.33 23.42
CA ALA A 1131 18.82 -28.75 23.47
C ALA A 1131 19.11 -27.81 22.29
N ALA A 1132 18.53 -28.09 21.11
CA ALA A 1132 18.67 -27.25 19.91
C ALA A 1132 17.84 -25.95 19.97
N LEU A 1133 16.97 -25.79 20.96
CA LEU A 1133 16.28 -24.53 21.22
C LEU A 1133 17.18 -23.46 21.85
N HIS A 1134 18.38 -23.85 22.30
CA HIS A 1134 19.34 -22.95 22.96
C HIS A 1134 18.65 -22.08 24.03
N THR A 1135 17.93 -22.71 24.97
CA THR A 1135 17.21 -22.02 26.06
C THR A 1135 17.58 -22.57 27.44
N SER A 1136 17.62 -21.69 28.45
CA SER A 1136 17.73 -22.07 29.87
C SER A 1136 16.37 -22.41 30.50
N ALA A 1137 15.28 -22.13 29.78
CA ALA A 1137 13.92 -22.42 30.24
C ALA A 1137 13.68 -23.92 30.39
N ARG A 1138 12.82 -24.29 31.34
CA ARG A 1138 12.33 -25.68 31.44
C ARG A 1138 11.37 -25.93 30.28
N VAL A 1139 11.68 -26.90 29.43
CA VAL A 1139 10.86 -27.24 28.27
C VAL A 1139 9.87 -28.35 28.65
N TRP A 1140 8.59 -28.08 28.46
CA TRP A 1140 7.47 -28.99 28.73
C TRP A 1140 6.70 -29.29 27.46
N ALA A 1141 6.10 -30.48 27.36
CA ALA A 1141 5.27 -30.85 26.23
C ALA A 1141 4.09 -31.72 26.66
N ALA A 1142 2.93 -31.57 26.00
CA ALA A 1142 1.82 -32.49 26.16
C ALA A 1142 0.96 -32.60 24.90
N ARG A 1143 0.38 -33.78 24.69
CA ARG A 1143 -0.59 -34.06 23.63
C ARG A 1143 -1.80 -34.79 24.21
N GLY A 1144 -3.02 -34.33 23.90
CA GLY A 1144 -4.25 -35.02 24.28
C GLY A 1144 -4.41 -36.32 23.50
N ALA A 1145 -5.04 -37.33 24.09
CA ALA A 1145 -5.17 -38.64 23.46
C ALA A 1145 -5.97 -38.59 22.14
N ASP A 1146 -6.93 -37.65 22.04
CA ASP A 1146 -7.78 -37.45 20.87
C ASP A 1146 -7.33 -36.26 20.00
N ASP A 1147 -6.13 -35.71 20.21
CA ASP A 1147 -5.60 -34.67 19.33
C ASP A 1147 -5.10 -35.27 18.01
N TRP A 1148 -5.77 -34.90 16.91
CA TRP A 1148 -5.42 -35.28 15.53
C TRP A 1148 -3.99 -34.91 15.13
N ILE A 1149 -3.32 -34.01 15.85
CA ILE A 1149 -1.90 -33.72 15.66
C ILE A 1149 -1.02 -34.98 15.81
N ALA A 1150 -1.47 -36.00 16.54
CA ALA A 1150 -0.79 -37.30 16.59
C ALA A 1150 -0.62 -37.96 15.21
N ASP A 1151 -1.50 -37.64 14.25
CA ASP A 1151 -1.48 -38.18 12.89
C ASP A 1151 -0.66 -37.31 11.91
N VAL A 1152 -0.11 -36.18 12.38
CA VAL A 1152 0.73 -35.30 11.56
C VAL A 1152 2.16 -35.87 11.49
N PRO A 1153 2.78 -35.96 10.30
CA PRO A 1153 4.15 -36.44 10.17
C PRO A 1153 5.15 -35.50 10.88
N HIS A 1154 5.61 -35.87 12.07
CA HIS A 1154 6.62 -35.16 12.87
C HIS A 1154 8.04 -35.34 12.30
N THR A 1155 8.21 -34.85 11.08
CA THR A 1155 9.45 -34.83 10.31
C THR A 1155 9.64 -33.44 9.74
N SER A 1156 10.88 -33.05 9.46
CA SER A 1156 11.19 -31.86 8.68
C SER A 1156 12.04 -32.26 7.48
N ALA A 1157 11.83 -31.57 6.36
CA ALA A 1157 12.64 -31.71 5.16
C ALA A 1157 12.90 -30.34 4.57
N ASP A 1158 14.15 -30.09 4.20
CA ASP A 1158 14.50 -28.88 3.45
C ASP A 1158 14.17 -29.08 1.98
N LEU A 1159 13.15 -28.36 1.51
CA LEU A 1159 12.68 -28.40 0.13
C LEU A 1159 12.84 -27.01 -0.47
N PHE A 1160 13.77 -26.87 -1.43
CA PHE A 1160 14.00 -25.61 -2.17
C PHE A 1160 14.29 -24.38 -1.29
N GLY A 1161 15.08 -24.54 -0.22
CA GLY A 1161 15.44 -23.46 0.69
C GLY A 1161 14.33 -23.06 1.68
N THR A 1162 13.24 -23.84 1.78
CA THR A 1162 12.20 -23.71 2.80
C THR A 1162 12.07 -25.03 3.56
N THR A 1163 12.19 -24.99 4.89
CA THR A 1163 11.97 -26.16 5.74
C THR A 1163 10.46 -26.43 5.83
N VAL A 1164 10.03 -27.59 5.33
CA VAL A 1164 8.66 -28.07 5.42
C VAL A 1164 8.57 -29.12 6.52
N GLY A 1165 7.59 -28.98 7.40
CA GLY A 1165 7.47 -29.79 8.61
C GLY A 1165 8.32 -29.26 9.77
N PHE A 1166 7.99 -29.70 10.98
CA PHE A 1166 8.45 -29.06 12.22
C PHE A 1166 9.37 -29.93 13.09
N GLY A 1167 9.96 -30.97 12.49
CA GLY A 1167 10.94 -31.83 13.14
C GLY A 1167 10.31 -32.78 14.16
N THR A 1168 11.11 -33.23 15.12
CA THR A 1168 10.73 -34.24 16.11
C THR A 1168 9.55 -33.81 16.97
N ASP A 1169 8.62 -34.74 17.18
CA ASP A 1169 7.45 -34.58 18.05
C ASP A 1169 7.89 -34.17 19.48
N PRO A 1170 7.41 -33.03 20.03
CA PRO A 1170 7.79 -32.56 21.36
C PRO A 1170 7.46 -33.52 22.51
N VAL A 1171 6.47 -34.43 22.34
CA VAL A 1171 6.17 -35.45 23.35
C VAL A 1171 7.00 -36.73 23.19
N SER A 1172 7.80 -36.84 22.11
CA SER A 1172 8.70 -37.97 21.93
C SER A 1172 9.89 -37.89 22.90
N PRO A 1173 10.32 -39.02 23.50
CA PRO A 1173 11.55 -39.07 24.29
C PRO A 1173 12.79 -38.55 23.54
N ALA A 1174 12.81 -38.65 22.21
CA ALA A 1174 13.90 -38.16 21.36
C ALA A 1174 14.02 -36.62 21.36
N PHE A 1175 12.94 -35.89 21.62
CA PHE A 1175 12.96 -34.43 21.70
C PHE A 1175 13.54 -33.94 23.03
N GLY A 1176 13.27 -34.64 24.13
CA GLY A 1176 13.85 -34.34 25.45
C GLY A 1176 13.10 -33.30 26.29
N ALA A 1177 11.84 -33.01 25.98
CA ALA A 1177 10.97 -32.19 26.85
C ALA A 1177 10.44 -32.99 28.06
N ARG A 1178 9.99 -32.29 29.09
CA ARG A 1178 9.27 -32.88 30.23
C ARG A 1178 7.81 -33.10 29.83
N VAL A 1179 7.44 -34.36 29.61
CA VAL A 1179 6.09 -34.71 29.15
C VAL A 1179 5.11 -34.78 30.33
N PHE A 1180 3.97 -34.09 30.21
CA PHE A 1180 2.90 -34.10 31.22
C PHE A 1180 1.57 -34.57 30.63
N ALA A 1181 0.67 -35.06 31.48
CA ALA A 1181 -0.61 -35.61 31.04
C ALA A 1181 -1.56 -34.48 30.57
N ALA A 1182 -2.15 -34.63 29.37
CA ALA A 1182 -3.16 -33.70 28.83
C ALA A 1182 -4.60 -34.24 28.87
N GLY A 1183 -4.80 -35.53 29.17
CA GLY A 1183 -6.11 -36.19 29.15
C GLY A 1183 -6.57 -36.59 27.75
N ASP A 1184 -7.88 -36.73 27.57
CA ASP A 1184 -8.57 -37.17 26.34
C ASP A 1184 -9.11 -36.01 25.47
N GLY A 1185 -8.74 -34.76 25.77
CA GLY A 1185 -9.17 -33.60 24.98
C GLY A 1185 -8.61 -33.58 23.55
N GLY A 1186 -9.38 -33.01 22.62
CA GLY A 1186 -8.95 -32.78 21.25
C GLY A 1186 -8.12 -31.49 21.09
N HIS A 1187 -7.75 -31.16 19.85
CA HIS A 1187 -6.78 -30.08 19.55
C HIS A 1187 -7.11 -28.70 20.14
N SER A 1188 -8.39 -28.38 20.35
CA SER A 1188 -8.83 -27.09 20.89
C SER A 1188 -9.14 -27.13 22.39
N ASP A 1189 -8.95 -28.27 23.07
CA ASP A 1189 -9.42 -28.50 24.44
C ASP A 1189 -8.35 -28.29 25.53
N TYR A 1190 -7.11 -27.93 25.16
CA TYR A 1190 -5.99 -27.80 26.12
C TYR A 1190 -6.22 -26.79 27.26
N PHE A 1191 -7.07 -25.79 27.03
CA PHE A 1191 -7.46 -24.79 28.02
C PHE A 1191 -8.91 -24.96 28.51
N ARG A 1192 -9.54 -26.10 28.23
CA ARG A 1192 -10.91 -26.38 28.66
C ARG A 1192 -10.95 -26.46 30.19
N PRO A 1193 -11.86 -25.73 30.87
CA PRO A 1193 -12.02 -25.82 32.33
C PRO A 1193 -12.21 -27.25 32.83
N GLY A 1194 -11.49 -27.63 33.89
CA GLY A 1194 -11.52 -28.97 34.47
C GLY A 1194 -10.79 -30.06 33.66
N SER A 1195 -10.05 -29.69 32.62
CA SER A 1195 -9.20 -30.63 31.89
C SER A 1195 -7.87 -30.87 32.62
N VAL A 1196 -7.36 -32.10 32.50
CA VAL A 1196 -6.04 -32.48 33.06
C VAL A 1196 -4.92 -31.59 32.51
N SER A 1197 -5.03 -31.16 31.24
CA SER A 1197 -4.12 -30.21 30.62
C SER A 1197 -4.10 -28.85 31.35
N LEU A 1198 -5.26 -28.25 31.58
CA LEU A 1198 -5.36 -26.94 32.23
C LEU A 1198 -4.79 -26.96 33.66
N ASP A 1199 -5.08 -28.02 34.43
CA ASP A 1199 -4.55 -28.22 35.78
C ASP A 1199 -3.01 -28.24 35.79
N ASN A 1200 -2.42 -28.96 34.84
CA ASN A 1200 -0.96 -29.06 34.72
C ASN A 1200 -0.33 -27.76 34.21
N LEU A 1201 -0.98 -27.05 33.27
CA LEU A 1201 -0.55 -25.73 32.81
C LEU A 1201 -0.54 -24.72 33.97
N ALA A 1202 -1.57 -24.72 34.81
CA ALA A 1202 -1.63 -23.89 36.01
C ALA A 1202 -0.49 -24.22 37.00
N ARG A 1203 -0.21 -25.52 37.25
CA ARG A 1203 0.91 -25.95 38.10
C ARG A 1203 2.28 -25.49 37.56
N ILE A 1204 2.48 -25.55 36.24
CA ILE A 1204 3.71 -25.05 35.61
C ILE A 1204 3.86 -23.54 35.84
N VAL A 1205 2.79 -22.76 35.60
CA VAL A 1205 2.78 -21.30 35.79
C VAL A 1205 3.02 -20.91 37.26
N LEU A 1206 2.42 -21.62 38.21
CA LEU A 1206 2.63 -21.39 39.64
C LEU A 1206 4.06 -21.78 40.09
N GLY A 1207 4.69 -22.71 39.37
CA GLY A 1207 6.02 -23.24 39.66
C GLY A 1207 6.01 -24.54 40.46
N ASP A 1208 4.83 -25.16 40.66
CA ASP A 1208 4.57 -26.41 41.39
C ASP A 1208 4.94 -27.65 40.56
N THR A 1209 6.14 -27.62 39.98
CA THR A 1209 6.59 -28.60 38.98
C THR A 1209 6.69 -30.04 39.47
N SER A 1210 6.72 -30.26 40.80
CA SER A 1210 6.66 -31.60 41.40
C SER A 1210 5.25 -32.19 41.42
N GLU A 1211 4.22 -31.37 41.27
CA GLU A 1211 2.81 -31.78 41.28
C GLU A 1211 2.24 -31.95 39.87
N VAL A 1212 3.01 -31.61 38.83
CA VAL A 1212 2.65 -31.86 37.42
C VAL A 1212 2.58 -33.38 37.18
N THR A 1213 1.42 -33.88 36.76
CA THR A 1213 1.25 -35.31 36.48
C THR A 1213 2.00 -35.68 35.20
N ARG A 1214 2.89 -36.67 35.30
CA ARG A 1214 3.67 -37.16 34.14
C ARG A 1214 2.77 -38.03 33.26
N ALA A 1215 2.91 -37.88 31.94
CA ALA A 1215 2.24 -38.71 30.95
C ALA A 1215 2.86 -40.11 30.86
#